data_AF-A0A540LA11-F1
#
_entry.id   AF-A0A540LA11-F1
#
_cell.length_a   1.000
_cell.length_b   1.000
_cell.length_c   1.000
_cell.angle_alpha   90.00
_cell.angle_beta   90.00
_cell.angle_gamma   90.00
#
_symmetry.space_group_name_H-M   'P 1'
#
loop_
_entity.id
_entity.type
_entity.pdbx_description
1 polymer ?
#
loop_
_entity_poly.entity_id
_entity_poly.type
_entity_poly.pdbx_seq_one_letter_code
_entity_poly.pdbx_strand_id
1 'polypeptide(L)'
;MWGKGEACKIVCTQPRRISATSVAERVSQERGENVGDDIGYKIRLESKAGRQSSIVFCTNGILLRMLVSRGADRSKADASNKETEHNLADITHIIVDEIHERDRYADLMLAIIRDMLSSHPHLHLILMSATVDAERFSKYFGGCPIIRVPGFTYPVKSFYLEDVLSILKSAEHNHIDNTVVGLQTEDPDLTEEDKLALDEAINLAWSNDEFDRLLELLSTEGTQKVFDYQHSLTGLTPLMVFAGKGRTAYVCMLLSFAADCHLRAKDGTTALELAERENQQEIVEILKEHIENSLSNSMKEQLLLDKYLQYFNPENIDVVLIEQLLKKICNDSKDGAILVFLPGWDDINKTRERLLMNPHFRDSSRFLIIALHSMVPSFEQKKVFKRPPHGCRKIVLSTNMAETAITIDDVVYVIDTGRMKEKNYDPYSNVSTLQSSWVSKANAKQREGRAGRCQPGICYHLYSRLREASLPNFQEPEIKRMPIEELCLQVKLLDPECKVEEFLRKTLDPPRAETIRNAVSVLQDIGALSLDEKLTDLGEKLGTLPVHPLTSRMLFFAILMNCLDPALTLACASDYRDPFALPMLPDERTRAAAAKFELASLYGGLSDQLAVIAAFDCWKAAKERGQERDFCSRYFVSSSTMHMLSGMRGQLQKELSRHGFIPEDVSRCSVNARNPGMLRAVLVAGLYPMVGRLLPPLKNGKRTLVETASGGRVQLHVHSINTKLSYKANPGERPLIVYDEVTRGDGGMNIRNCTVVAPLPLLLLSSEIAVAPADDDDDNDEGSDVEYIEDGSDEDVMEIDRKSGGQREEKIMSSPDKSVKVIVDCWLHFGSKALDVAQVYCLRERLSTAILFKVTHPRKDLPPALGASVYAIACALSYDGLSGITLPEESVESPTSVLESQAYLQFLISGNSHDQHILRPHSKPIRNTGHKLCYSPKPCEGHGTSLMSHNAHQTHQSALVSHGTHKTHLSPHERPPPQGTSVLAANGAVRSYVKGNKAAHLSGPSSHSVGPPLHSASMTAHQKPPSEGTRLPGINGGAKANEPLSQTVGQPVKSTSRKKRRNGAG
;
A
#
# COMPACT_ATOMS: atom_id res chain seq x y z
N MET A 1 14.79 20.85 -32.12
CA MET A 1 15.92 21.72 -31.72
C MET A 1 15.39 23.09 -31.38
N TRP A 2 15.80 23.69 -30.27
CA TRP A 2 15.45 25.06 -29.86
C TRP A 2 16.70 25.94 -29.83
N GLY A 3 16.56 27.22 -30.19
CA GLY A 3 17.48 28.33 -29.91
C GLY A 3 18.96 28.16 -30.34
N LYS A 4 19.72 27.36 -29.58
CA LYS A 4 21.16 27.18 -29.67
C LYS A 4 21.62 25.94 -30.47
N GLY A 5 20.70 25.03 -30.80
CA GLY A 5 21.01 23.75 -31.45
C GLY A 5 21.44 22.63 -30.49
N GLU A 6 21.48 22.91 -29.19
CA GLU A 6 21.73 21.94 -28.12
C GLU A 6 20.50 21.01 -27.92
N ALA A 7 20.74 19.78 -27.46
CA ALA A 7 19.68 18.84 -27.09
C ALA A 7 19.17 19.17 -25.67
N CYS A 8 17.87 19.39 -25.53
CA CYS A 8 17.23 19.53 -24.22
C CYS A 8 16.55 18.22 -23.85
N LYS A 9 16.80 17.73 -22.63
CA LYS A 9 16.24 16.46 -22.13
C LYS A 9 15.76 16.69 -20.70
N ILE A 10 14.45 16.59 -20.53
CA ILE A 10 13.72 16.92 -19.30
C ILE A 10 13.16 15.64 -18.70
N VAL A 11 13.46 15.38 -17.43
CA VAL A 11 12.73 14.38 -16.63
C VAL A 11 11.82 15.12 -15.67
N CYS A 12 10.51 14.88 -15.76
CA CYS A 12 9.53 15.43 -14.82
C CYS A 12 8.98 14.30 -13.96
N THR A 13 9.20 14.37 -12.65
CA THR A 13 8.64 13.38 -11.73
C THR A 13 7.21 13.74 -11.33
N GLN A 14 6.47 12.71 -10.95
CA GLN A 14 5.07 12.76 -10.50
C GLN A 14 4.91 11.77 -9.34
N PRO A 15 4.11 12.07 -8.30
CA PRO A 15 3.92 11.15 -7.18
C PRO A 15 3.20 9.86 -7.60
N ARG A 16 2.23 9.95 -8.52
CA ARG A 16 1.30 8.84 -8.82
C ARG A 16 1.45 8.34 -10.26
N ARG A 17 1.35 7.01 -10.44
CA ARG A 17 1.40 6.33 -11.76
C ARG A 17 0.45 6.96 -12.78
N ILE A 18 -0.79 7.27 -12.35
CA ILE A 18 -1.83 7.85 -13.21
C ILE A 18 -1.49 9.27 -13.69
N SER A 19 -0.85 10.10 -12.86
CA SER A 19 -0.43 11.45 -13.24
C SER A 19 0.69 11.40 -14.28
N ALA A 20 1.69 10.53 -14.07
CA ALA A 20 2.78 10.35 -15.04
C ALA A 20 2.28 9.92 -16.43
N THR A 21 1.22 9.09 -16.50
CA THR A 21 0.61 8.71 -17.78
C THR A 21 -0.31 9.79 -18.34
N SER A 22 -1.16 10.42 -17.52
CA SER A 22 -2.18 11.36 -18.00
C SER A 22 -1.58 12.70 -18.43
N VAL A 23 -0.54 13.18 -17.73
CA VAL A 23 0.18 14.39 -18.11
C VAL A 23 0.99 14.15 -19.40
N ALA A 24 1.64 12.99 -19.55
CA ALA A 24 2.30 12.63 -20.81
C ALA A 24 1.29 12.53 -21.98
N GLU A 25 0.14 11.88 -21.79
CA GLU A 25 -0.94 11.83 -22.77
C GLU A 25 -1.46 13.23 -23.13
N ARG A 26 -1.65 14.11 -22.14
CA ARG A 26 -2.13 15.49 -22.33
C ARG A 26 -1.13 16.37 -23.09
N VAL A 27 0.13 16.38 -22.67
CA VAL A 27 1.18 17.20 -23.30
C VAL A 27 1.46 16.74 -24.73
N SER A 28 1.36 15.43 -25.01
CA SER A 28 1.43 14.90 -26.38
C SER A 28 0.25 15.41 -27.24
N GLN A 29 -0.97 15.37 -26.71
CA GLN A 29 -2.17 15.87 -27.41
C GLN A 29 -2.10 17.37 -27.69
N GLU A 30 -1.64 18.19 -26.74
CA GLU A 30 -1.47 19.64 -26.92
C GLU A 30 -0.42 20.00 -27.98
N ARG A 31 0.53 19.09 -28.25
CA ARG A 31 1.56 19.23 -29.29
C ARG A 31 1.18 18.59 -30.63
N GLY A 32 0.11 17.80 -30.68
CA GLY A 32 -0.28 17.03 -31.87
C GLY A 32 0.60 15.80 -32.13
N GLU A 33 1.27 15.28 -31.10
CA GLU A 33 2.23 14.17 -31.15
C GLU A 33 1.68 12.91 -30.45
N ASN A 34 2.30 11.75 -30.64
CA ASN A 34 1.95 10.53 -29.89
C ASN A 34 2.87 10.33 -28.69
N VAL A 35 2.32 9.72 -27.63
CA VAL A 35 3.12 9.29 -26.47
C VAL A 35 4.11 8.20 -26.90
N GLY A 36 5.40 8.50 -26.78
CA GLY A 36 6.52 7.67 -27.25
C GLY A 36 7.37 8.34 -28.34
N ASP A 37 6.88 9.45 -28.93
CA ASP A 37 7.63 10.29 -29.86
C ASP A 37 8.57 11.23 -29.06
N ASP A 38 8.34 12.56 -29.09
CA ASP A 38 9.13 13.54 -28.31
C ASP A 38 8.75 13.57 -26.82
N ILE A 39 7.49 13.24 -26.52
CA ILE A 39 6.93 13.16 -25.16
C ILE A 39 6.71 11.69 -24.80
N GLY A 40 7.15 11.25 -23.63
CA GLY A 40 6.97 9.88 -23.15
C GLY A 40 6.76 9.77 -21.65
N TYR A 41 6.49 8.55 -21.18
CA TYR A 41 6.47 8.24 -19.74
C TYR A 41 7.22 6.96 -19.37
N LYS A 42 7.68 6.88 -18.13
CA LYS A 42 8.29 5.69 -17.52
C LYS A 42 7.86 5.54 -16.06
N ILE A 43 7.13 4.46 -15.76
CA ILE A 43 6.68 4.11 -14.40
C ILE A 43 7.16 2.70 -14.04
N ARG A 44 6.84 2.20 -12.84
CA ARG A 44 7.32 0.88 -12.39
C ARG A 44 6.72 -0.24 -13.25
N LEU A 45 7.60 -0.98 -13.95
CA LEU A 45 7.24 -2.04 -14.89
C LEU A 45 6.34 -1.62 -16.09
N GLU A 46 6.27 -0.33 -16.43
CA GLU A 46 5.62 0.14 -17.66
C GLU A 46 6.33 1.38 -18.24
N SER A 47 6.47 1.48 -19.56
CA SER A 47 7.09 2.64 -20.22
C SER A 47 6.60 2.81 -21.65
N LYS A 48 6.43 4.08 -22.06
CA LYS A 48 6.26 4.56 -23.43
C LYS A 48 7.17 5.79 -23.62
N ALA A 49 8.47 5.62 -23.42
CA ALA A 49 9.50 6.63 -23.65
C ALA A 49 10.64 6.02 -24.48
N GLY A 50 11.08 6.74 -25.52
CA GLY A 50 12.18 6.31 -26.39
C GLY A 50 13.53 6.92 -26.00
N ARG A 51 14.60 6.55 -26.73
CA ARG A 51 15.90 7.26 -26.61
C ARG A 51 15.80 8.69 -27.17
N GLN A 52 14.84 8.94 -28.05
CA GLN A 52 14.58 10.21 -28.74
C GLN A 52 13.67 11.20 -27.99
N SER A 53 12.99 10.78 -26.90
CA SER A 53 12.00 11.62 -26.24
C SER A 53 12.67 12.74 -25.43
N SER A 54 12.45 14.01 -25.82
CA SER A 54 12.98 15.18 -25.11
C SER A 54 12.35 15.41 -23.74
N ILE A 55 11.11 14.94 -23.51
CA ILE A 55 10.44 15.02 -22.20
C ILE A 55 9.97 13.64 -21.76
N VAL A 56 10.35 13.22 -20.55
CA VAL A 56 9.92 11.96 -19.93
C VAL A 56 9.27 12.24 -18.58
N PHE A 57 7.98 11.92 -18.46
CA PHE A 57 7.26 11.92 -17.20
C PHE A 57 7.48 10.59 -16.46
N CYS A 58 7.82 10.60 -15.17
CA CYS A 58 8.07 9.37 -14.42
C CYS A 58 7.58 9.43 -12.98
N THR A 59 7.46 8.28 -12.31
CA THR A 59 7.27 8.28 -10.84
C THR A 59 8.58 8.61 -10.12
N ASN A 60 8.49 9.20 -8.92
CA ASN A 60 9.66 9.55 -8.10
C ASN A 60 10.64 8.36 -7.93
N GLY A 61 10.11 7.17 -7.60
CA GLY A 61 10.91 5.94 -7.48
C GLY A 61 11.64 5.50 -8.77
N ILE A 62 11.20 5.92 -9.96
CA ILE A 62 11.91 5.65 -11.22
C ILE A 62 13.13 6.57 -11.40
N LEU A 63 13.03 7.85 -11.04
CA LEU A 63 14.19 8.74 -11.06
C LEU A 63 15.17 8.40 -9.93
N LEU A 64 14.67 8.10 -8.72
CA LEU A 64 15.49 7.58 -7.62
C LEU A 64 16.36 6.39 -8.07
N ARG A 65 15.76 5.33 -8.63
CA ARG A 65 16.49 4.15 -9.12
C ARG A 65 17.48 4.48 -10.25
N MET A 66 17.17 5.47 -11.10
CA MET A 66 18.07 5.96 -12.16
C MET A 66 19.32 6.67 -11.59
N LEU A 67 19.17 7.42 -10.49
CA LEU A 67 20.28 8.05 -9.77
C LEU A 67 21.12 7.00 -9.04
N VAL A 68 20.46 6.12 -8.27
CA VAL A 68 21.09 5.08 -7.44
C VAL A 68 21.94 4.11 -8.26
N SER A 69 21.44 3.66 -9.41
CA SER A 69 22.18 2.74 -10.30
C SER A 69 23.51 3.31 -10.81
N ARG A 70 23.70 4.65 -10.75
CA ARG A 70 24.96 5.33 -11.12
C ARG A 70 25.92 5.54 -9.95
N GLY A 71 25.45 5.39 -8.71
CA GLY A 71 26.33 5.33 -7.53
C GLY A 71 27.13 4.03 -7.54
N ALA A 72 26.43 2.90 -7.66
CA ALA A 72 27.00 1.56 -7.77
C ALA A 72 28.12 1.47 -8.82
N ASP A 73 27.89 1.95 -10.05
CA ASP A 73 28.87 1.90 -11.15
C ASP A 73 30.20 2.64 -10.82
N ARG A 74 30.20 3.63 -9.91
CA ARG A 74 31.45 4.31 -9.48
C ARG A 74 32.40 3.40 -8.68
N SER A 75 31.90 2.30 -8.11
CA SER A 75 32.70 1.33 -7.35
C SER A 75 33.41 0.30 -8.25
N LYS A 76 32.95 0.11 -9.50
CA LYS A 76 33.39 -0.96 -10.40
C LYS A 76 33.84 -0.39 -11.74
N ALA A 77 35.05 0.14 -11.77
CA ALA A 77 35.70 0.70 -12.96
C ALA A 77 36.15 -0.39 -13.96
N ASP A 78 35.18 -1.10 -14.58
CA ASP A 78 35.45 -2.19 -15.52
C ASP A 78 34.64 -2.05 -16.82
N ALA A 79 35.34 -1.82 -17.94
CA ALA A 79 34.84 -1.03 -19.08
C ALA A 79 33.98 -1.80 -20.12
N SER A 80 33.14 -2.74 -19.68
CA SER A 80 32.52 -3.75 -20.56
C SER A 80 31.05 -3.52 -20.96
N ASN A 81 30.28 -2.64 -20.30
CA ASN A 81 28.83 -2.44 -20.55
C ASN A 81 28.47 -0.99 -20.96
N LYS A 82 28.91 -0.56 -22.14
CA LYS A 82 28.75 0.81 -22.67
C LYS A 82 27.32 1.30 -22.95
N GLU A 83 26.29 0.47 -22.78
CA GLU A 83 24.90 0.87 -23.08
C GLU A 83 24.21 1.65 -21.94
N THR A 84 24.72 1.63 -20.71
CA THR A 84 24.13 2.32 -19.54
C THR A 84 24.79 3.67 -19.21
N GLU A 85 25.98 3.96 -19.75
CA GLU A 85 26.84 5.09 -19.37
C GLU A 85 26.28 6.49 -19.70
N HIS A 86 25.27 6.62 -20.57
CA HIS A 86 24.79 7.93 -21.05
C HIS A 86 23.70 8.64 -20.21
N ASN A 87 22.78 7.89 -19.59
CA ASN A 87 21.45 8.41 -19.24
C ASN A 87 21.34 9.70 -18.39
N LEU A 88 22.30 10.03 -17.51
CA LEU A 88 22.23 11.27 -16.68
C LEU A 88 23.04 12.44 -17.27
N ALA A 89 24.14 12.17 -17.98
CA ALA A 89 24.90 13.24 -18.65
C ALA A 89 24.12 13.84 -19.83
N ASP A 90 23.20 13.07 -20.41
CA ASP A 90 22.22 13.55 -21.37
C ASP A 90 21.12 14.44 -20.74
N ILE A 91 20.87 14.39 -19.42
CA ILE A 91 19.74 15.08 -18.78
C ILE A 91 20.14 16.52 -18.45
N THR A 92 19.40 17.48 -19.00
CA THR A 92 19.64 18.91 -18.79
C THR A 92 18.77 19.49 -17.67
N HIS A 93 17.58 18.93 -17.47
CA HIS A 93 16.62 19.40 -16.46
C HIS A 93 15.96 18.23 -15.71
N ILE A 94 15.88 18.36 -14.38
CA ILE A 94 14.98 17.58 -13.53
C ILE A 94 13.91 18.53 -13.00
N ILE A 95 12.65 18.16 -13.19
CA ILE A 95 11.50 18.80 -12.56
C ILE A 95 10.94 17.80 -11.55
N VAL A 96 10.77 18.22 -10.30
CA VAL A 96 10.08 17.43 -9.27
C VAL A 96 8.74 18.11 -9.00
N ASP A 97 7.65 17.46 -9.37
CA ASP A 97 6.29 18.00 -9.24
C ASP A 97 5.58 17.50 -7.97
N GLU A 98 4.56 18.24 -7.55
CA GLU A 98 3.71 17.96 -6.38
C GLU A 98 4.52 17.62 -5.10
N ILE A 99 5.64 18.30 -4.86
CA ILE A 99 6.60 17.98 -3.76
C ILE A 99 5.97 18.00 -2.35
N HIS A 100 4.81 18.62 -2.19
CA HIS A 100 4.05 18.66 -0.96
C HIS A 100 3.26 17.38 -0.66
N GLU A 101 3.12 16.42 -1.59
CA GLU A 101 2.60 15.08 -1.25
C GLU A 101 3.59 14.30 -0.33
N ARG A 102 4.86 14.75 -0.22
CA ARG A 102 5.88 14.21 0.71
C ARG A 102 6.02 12.67 0.70
N ASP A 103 5.95 12.12 -0.51
CA ASP A 103 6.26 10.71 -0.83
C ASP A 103 7.68 10.34 -0.35
N ARG A 104 7.80 9.14 0.21
CA ARG A 104 9.07 8.63 0.76
C ARG A 104 10.19 8.55 -0.28
N TYR A 105 9.87 8.25 -1.55
CA TYR A 105 10.87 8.23 -2.61
C TYR A 105 11.30 9.64 -3.02
N ALA A 106 10.40 10.62 -3.02
CA ALA A 106 10.72 12.03 -3.28
C ALA A 106 11.71 12.59 -2.24
N ASP A 107 11.45 12.40 -0.94
CA ASP A 107 12.31 12.92 0.12
C ASP A 107 13.75 12.38 0.05
N LEU A 108 13.91 11.07 -0.21
CA LEU A 108 15.23 10.46 -0.43
C LEU A 108 15.89 10.97 -1.74
N MET A 109 15.11 11.04 -2.83
CA MET A 109 15.59 11.54 -4.12
C MET A 109 16.07 13.00 -4.03
N LEU A 110 15.37 13.86 -3.28
CA LEU A 110 15.75 15.27 -3.07
C LEU A 110 17.05 15.38 -2.27
N ALA A 111 17.29 14.51 -1.27
CA ALA A 111 18.58 14.45 -0.56
C ALA A 111 19.73 14.07 -1.51
N ILE A 112 19.53 13.07 -2.36
CA ILE A 112 20.53 12.61 -3.35
C ILE A 112 20.82 13.73 -4.36
N ILE A 113 19.78 14.35 -4.92
CA ILE A 113 19.96 15.44 -5.90
C ILE A 113 20.66 16.64 -5.27
N ARG A 114 20.30 17.06 -4.05
CA ARG A 114 20.93 18.18 -3.34
C ARG A 114 22.44 18.01 -3.23
N ASP A 115 22.89 16.86 -2.75
CA ASP A 115 24.33 16.56 -2.61
C ASP A 115 25.00 16.50 -4.00
N MET A 116 24.33 15.90 -4.99
CA MET A 116 24.83 15.69 -6.36
C MET A 116 24.95 16.98 -7.20
N LEU A 117 24.07 17.97 -7.02
CA LEU A 117 24.02 19.21 -7.80
C LEU A 117 25.36 19.95 -7.84
N SER A 118 26.07 19.97 -6.70
CA SER A 118 27.41 20.55 -6.55
C SER A 118 28.42 20.08 -7.61
N SER A 119 28.27 18.84 -8.07
CA SER A 119 29.16 18.17 -9.01
C SER A 119 28.64 18.14 -10.45
N HIS A 120 27.43 18.64 -10.71
CA HIS A 120 26.75 18.57 -12.01
C HIS A 120 26.20 19.93 -12.44
N PRO A 121 27.05 20.96 -12.67
CA PRO A 121 26.62 22.34 -12.94
C PRO A 121 25.88 22.56 -14.29
N HIS A 122 25.69 21.52 -15.10
CA HIS A 122 24.83 21.54 -16.29
C HIS A 122 23.36 21.23 -15.96
N LEU A 123 23.11 20.62 -14.79
CA LEU A 123 21.82 20.06 -14.41
C LEU A 123 20.96 21.11 -13.69
N HIS A 124 19.81 21.42 -14.26
CA HIS A 124 18.87 22.38 -13.70
C HIS A 124 17.80 21.63 -12.90
N LEU A 125 17.67 21.94 -11.61
CA LEU A 125 16.58 21.43 -10.77
C LEU A 125 15.45 22.46 -10.68
N ILE A 126 14.22 22.02 -10.94
CA ILE A 126 12.98 22.78 -10.73
C ILE A 126 12.13 22.01 -9.72
N LEU A 127 11.62 22.70 -8.71
CA LEU A 127 10.74 22.16 -7.67
C LEU A 127 9.37 22.83 -7.78
N MET A 128 8.31 22.05 -7.93
CA MET A 128 6.95 22.58 -8.11
C MET A 128 6.02 22.12 -6.98
N SER A 129 5.20 23.05 -6.48
CA SER A 129 4.25 22.81 -5.39
C SER A 129 3.01 23.69 -5.55
N ALA A 130 1.84 23.12 -5.28
CA ALA A 130 0.59 23.85 -5.12
C ALA A 130 0.40 24.50 -3.73
N THR A 131 1.28 24.23 -2.75
CA THR A 131 1.12 24.67 -1.35
C THR A 131 2.24 25.64 -0.90
N VAL A 132 2.01 26.32 0.23
CA VAL A 132 2.76 27.52 0.65
C VAL A 132 4.17 27.23 1.21
N ASP A 133 4.52 25.97 1.53
CA ASP A 133 5.79 25.57 2.19
C ASP A 133 7.07 25.69 1.33
N ALA A 134 7.03 26.49 0.25
CA ALA A 134 8.16 26.71 -0.66
C ALA A 134 9.40 27.27 0.06
N GLU A 135 9.23 28.04 1.13
CA GLU A 135 10.32 28.58 1.96
C GLU A 135 11.16 27.47 2.61
N ARG A 136 10.52 26.37 3.04
CA ARG A 136 11.19 25.23 3.67
C ARG A 136 12.05 24.47 2.66
N PHE A 137 11.52 24.23 1.46
CA PHE A 137 12.28 23.62 0.37
C PHE A 137 13.42 24.54 -0.11
N SER A 138 13.17 25.85 -0.24
CA SER A 138 14.20 26.83 -0.57
C SER A 138 15.36 26.79 0.44
N LYS A 139 15.08 26.85 1.74
CA LYS A 139 16.07 26.74 2.81
C LYS A 139 16.87 25.43 2.75
N TYR A 140 16.20 24.30 2.48
CA TYR A 140 16.85 22.99 2.34
C TYR A 140 17.78 22.89 1.12
N PHE A 141 17.48 23.65 0.05
CA PHE A 141 18.35 23.82 -1.14
C PHE A 141 19.21 25.10 -1.08
N GLY A 142 19.53 25.60 0.12
CA GLY A 142 20.51 26.68 0.33
C GLY A 142 20.01 28.10 0.05
N GLY A 143 18.69 28.31 0.08
CA GLY A 143 18.05 29.60 -0.24
C GLY A 143 17.76 29.78 -1.73
N CYS A 144 17.39 28.71 -2.44
CA CYS A 144 17.14 28.79 -3.89
C CYS A 144 15.93 29.69 -4.24
N PRO A 145 15.90 30.38 -5.39
CA PRO A 145 14.86 31.36 -5.71
C PRO A 145 13.45 30.75 -5.80
N ILE A 146 12.48 31.38 -5.14
CA ILE A 146 11.06 30.98 -5.20
C ILE A 146 10.34 31.86 -6.24
N ILE A 147 9.72 31.24 -7.24
CA ILE A 147 8.87 31.91 -8.22
C ILE A 147 7.42 31.56 -7.90
N ARG A 148 6.64 32.55 -7.44
CA ARG A 148 5.21 32.38 -7.14
C ARG A 148 4.39 32.64 -8.40
N VAL A 149 3.99 31.57 -9.10
CA VAL A 149 3.07 31.65 -10.25
C VAL A 149 1.64 31.82 -9.74
N PRO A 150 0.91 32.89 -10.11
CA PRO A 150 -0.47 33.07 -9.69
C PRO A 150 -1.39 32.07 -10.40
N GLY A 151 -2.01 31.17 -9.63
CA GLY A 151 -3.00 30.23 -10.16
C GLY A 151 -4.31 30.94 -10.52
N PHE A 152 -4.84 30.70 -11.72
CA PHE A 152 -6.18 31.14 -12.08
C PHE A 152 -7.21 30.12 -11.59
N THR A 153 -7.58 30.23 -10.32
CA THR A 153 -8.77 29.58 -9.76
C THR A 153 -9.89 30.61 -9.63
N TYR A 154 -11.10 30.24 -10.04
CA TYR A 154 -12.29 31.02 -9.73
C TYR A 154 -12.54 31.01 -8.21
N PRO A 155 -13.17 32.06 -7.64
CA PRO A 155 -13.45 32.09 -6.21
C PRO A 155 -14.34 30.92 -5.79
N VAL A 156 -13.93 30.23 -4.73
CA VAL A 156 -14.74 29.23 -4.04
C VAL A 156 -15.26 29.85 -2.74
N LYS A 157 -16.56 29.71 -2.47
CA LYS A 157 -17.11 30.04 -1.15
C LYS A 157 -17.06 28.81 -0.25
N SER A 158 -16.31 28.88 0.83
CA SER A 158 -16.31 27.86 1.89
C SER A 158 -17.45 28.10 2.89
N PHE A 159 -17.97 27.00 3.43
CA PHE A 159 -18.95 26.94 4.52
C PHE A 159 -18.54 25.81 5.48
N TYR A 160 -18.74 26.01 6.78
CA TYR A 160 -18.39 25.04 7.84
C TYR A 160 -19.64 24.37 8.43
N LEU A 161 -19.47 23.42 9.35
CA LEU A 161 -20.55 22.59 9.89
C LEU A 161 -21.72 23.42 10.46
N GLU A 162 -21.42 24.45 11.26
CA GLU A 162 -22.40 25.39 11.80
C GLU A 162 -23.19 26.11 10.70
N ASP A 163 -22.54 26.51 9.60
CA ASP A 163 -23.20 27.13 8.45
C ASP A 163 -24.10 26.12 7.72
N VAL A 164 -23.64 24.87 7.56
CA VAL A 164 -24.39 23.78 6.92
C VAL A 164 -25.66 23.46 7.72
N LEU A 165 -25.56 23.39 9.05
CA LEU A 165 -26.71 23.19 9.94
C LEU A 165 -27.70 24.38 9.88
N SER A 166 -27.18 25.61 9.77
CA SER A 166 -27.98 26.83 9.57
C SER A 166 -28.75 26.81 8.23
N ILE A 167 -28.05 26.50 7.13
CA ILE A 167 -28.59 26.37 5.76
C ILE A 167 -29.67 25.28 5.67
N LEU A 168 -29.47 24.15 6.36
CA LEU A 168 -30.45 23.06 6.35
C LEU A 168 -31.70 23.41 7.16
N LYS A 169 -31.56 24.04 8.33
CA LYS A 169 -32.71 24.50 9.12
C LYS A 169 -33.51 25.63 8.49
N SER A 170 -32.90 26.43 7.61
CA SER A 170 -33.60 27.51 6.89
C SER A 170 -34.52 27.00 5.77
N ALA A 171 -34.45 25.72 5.40
CA ALA A 171 -35.39 25.11 4.48
C ALA A 171 -36.62 24.59 5.25
N GLU A 172 -37.80 25.14 4.95
CA GLU A 172 -39.06 24.60 5.45
C GLU A 172 -39.20 23.11 5.06
N HIS A 173 -39.84 22.30 5.93
CA HIS A 173 -39.76 20.83 5.99
C HIS A 173 -38.54 20.26 6.75
N ASN A 174 -38.34 20.72 7.99
CA ASN A 174 -37.39 20.12 8.92
C ASN A 174 -37.81 18.70 9.35
N HIS A 175 -37.03 17.67 8.95
CA HIS A 175 -37.08 16.34 9.60
C HIS A 175 -36.15 16.24 10.82
N ILE A 176 -35.45 17.32 11.17
CA ILE A 176 -34.51 17.38 12.30
C ILE A 176 -35.20 17.08 13.64
N ASP A 177 -36.51 17.32 13.77
CA ASP A 177 -37.29 16.92 14.96
C ASP A 177 -37.65 15.43 14.99
N ASN A 178 -37.60 14.71 13.86
CA ASN A 178 -38.01 13.30 13.76
C ASN A 178 -36.86 12.29 13.66
N THR A 179 -35.67 12.67 13.17
CA THR A 179 -34.52 11.74 13.11
C THR A 179 -33.76 11.60 14.42
N VAL A 180 -33.83 12.59 15.33
CA VAL A 180 -33.20 12.52 16.66
C VAL A 180 -34.00 11.64 17.64
N VAL A 181 -35.30 11.45 17.39
CA VAL A 181 -36.21 10.66 18.25
C VAL A 181 -36.14 9.14 17.94
N GLY A 182 -35.23 8.72 17.05
CA GLY A 182 -35.11 7.32 16.61
C GLY A 182 -34.41 6.36 17.59
N LEU A 183 -33.69 6.89 18.60
CA LEU A 183 -33.00 6.11 19.63
C LEU A 183 -33.20 6.75 21.00
N GLN A 184 -34.28 6.36 21.70
CA GLN A 184 -34.38 6.58 23.14
C GLN A 184 -33.50 5.55 23.87
N THR A 185 -32.20 5.81 23.90
CA THR A 185 -31.34 5.38 25.01
C THR A 185 -31.33 6.53 26.01
N GLU A 186 -31.89 6.32 27.20
CA GLU A 186 -31.60 7.20 28.33
C GLU A 186 -30.11 7.02 28.66
N ASP A 187 -29.33 8.09 28.55
CA ASP A 187 -27.88 8.07 28.78
C ASP A 187 -27.62 7.84 30.27
N PRO A 188 -27.12 6.65 30.68
CA PRO A 188 -26.99 6.29 32.08
C PRO A 188 -26.08 7.29 32.80
N ASP A 189 -26.32 7.53 34.08
CA ASP A 189 -25.32 8.22 34.89
C ASP A 189 -24.10 7.33 35.05
N LEU A 190 -22.92 7.95 34.92
CA LEU A 190 -21.63 7.30 35.13
C LEU A 190 -21.67 6.51 36.43
N THR A 191 -21.32 5.23 36.35
CA THR A 191 -21.28 4.35 37.51
C THR A 191 -20.16 4.79 38.46
N GLU A 192 -20.18 4.29 39.69
CA GLU A 192 -19.07 4.55 40.62
C GLU A 192 -17.76 3.89 40.15
N GLU A 193 -17.83 2.85 39.30
CA GLU A 193 -16.65 2.23 38.68
C GLU A 193 -16.07 3.16 37.58
N ASP A 194 -16.92 3.72 36.71
CA ASP A 194 -16.52 4.65 35.65
C ASP A 194 -15.86 5.92 36.24
N LYS A 195 -16.41 6.44 37.34
CA LYS A 195 -15.85 7.61 38.07
C LYS A 195 -14.48 7.31 38.67
N LEU A 196 -14.30 6.13 39.25
CA LEU A 196 -13.00 5.71 39.79
C LEU A 196 -11.97 5.55 38.66
N ALA A 197 -12.36 4.97 37.53
CA ALA A 197 -11.49 4.84 36.35
C ALA A 197 -11.10 6.21 35.77
N LEU A 198 -12.03 7.17 35.72
CA LEU A 198 -11.76 8.55 35.28
C LEU A 198 -10.87 9.33 36.25
N ASP A 199 -11.08 9.18 37.57
CA ASP A 199 -10.19 9.77 38.58
C ASP A 199 -8.76 9.19 38.48
N GLU A 200 -8.62 7.87 38.34
CA GLU A 200 -7.31 7.22 38.14
C GLU A 200 -6.64 7.71 36.85
N ALA A 201 -7.36 7.69 35.72
CA ALA A 201 -6.84 8.11 34.42
C ALA A 201 -6.43 9.60 34.38
N ILE A 202 -7.19 10.49 35.03
CA ILE A 202 -6.83 11.91 35.18
C ILE A 202 -5.59 12.08 36.06
N ASN A 203 -5.47 11.33 37.17
CA ASN A 203 -4.27 11.39 38.01
C ASN A 203 -3.01 10.91 37.28
N LEU A 204 -3.09 9.81 36.53
CA LEU A 204 -1.99 9.27 35.73
C LEU A 204 -1.57 10.24 34.62
N ALA A 205 -2.52 10.80 33.87
CA ALA A 205 -2.26 11.79 32.83
C ALA A 205 -1.71 13.12 33.38
N TRP A 206 -2.09 13.52 34.60
CA TRP A 206 -1.58 14.74 35.24
C TRP A 206 -0.24 14.54 35.95
N SER A 207 0.02 13.38 36.55
CA SER A 207 1.20 13.14 37.39
C SER A 207 2.36 12.49 36.63
N ASN A 208 2.06 11.52 35.77
CA ASN A 208 3.05 10.62 35.15
C ASN A 208 3.22 10.85 33.64
N ASP A 209 2.43 11.74 33.02
CA ASP A 209 2.30 11.87 31.55
C ASP A 209 1.77 10.59 30.87
N GLU A 210 1.03 9.75 31.61
CA GLU A 210 0.40 8.52 31.12
C GLU A 210 -1.02 8.81 30.59
N PHE A 211 -1.14 9.12 29.30
CA PHE A 211 -2.42 9.53 28.71
C PHE A 211 -3.28 8.38 28.20
N ASP A 212 -2.73 7.18 27.98
CA ASP A 212 -3.39 6.13 27.20
C ASP A 212 -4.74 5.68 27.79
N ARG A 213 -4.87 5.56 29.12
CA ARG A 213 -6.14 5.21 29.77
C ARG A 213 -7.19 6.30 29.68
N LEU A 214 -6.77 7.57 29.80
CA LEU A 214 -7.67 8.71 29.62
C LEU A 214 -8.15 8.79 28.16
N LEU A 215 -7.25 8.54 27.20
CA LEU A 215 -7.57 8.50 25.78
C LEU A 215 -8.45 7.30 25.39
N GLU A 216 -8.28 6.15 26.04
CA GLU A 216 -9.12 4.96 25.87
C GLU A 216 -10.56 5.28 26.28
N LEU A 217 -10.78 5.71 27.53
CA LEU A 217 -12.10 6.12 28.04
C LEU A 217 -12.78 7.20 27.17
N LEU A 218 -12.04 8.25 26.79
CA LEU A 218 -12.51 9.31 25.90
C LEU A 218 -12.89 8.81 24.48
N SER A 219 -12.35 7.67 24.05
CA SER A 219 -12.60 7.08 22.73
C SER A 219 -13.69 6.00 22.75
N THR A 220 -13.84 5.26 23.85
CA THR A 220 -14.83 4.17 23.99
C THR A 220 -16.16 4.62 24.58
N GLU A 221 -16.13 5.60 25.50
CA GLU A 221 -17.27 6.01 26.33
C GLU A 221 -17.61 7.50 26.17
N GLY A 222 -17.06 8.15 25.14
CA GLY A 222 -17.11 9.61 24.92
C GLY A 222 -18.51 10.21 24.78
N THR A 223 -19.18 10.42 25.92
CA THR A 223 -20.34 11.28 26.13
C THR A 223 -19.92 12.60 26.77
N GLN A 224 -20.81 13.60 26.75
CA GLN A 224 -20.55 14.90 27.40
C GLN A 224 -20.18 14.75 28.89
N LYS A 225 -20.78 13.77 29.60
CA LYS A 225 -20.50 13.50 31.02
C LYS A 225 -19.04 13.10 31.25
N VAL A 226 -18.38 12.48 30.27
CA VAL A 226 -16.96 12.08 30.31
C VAL A 226 -16.06 13.25 29.91
N PHE A 227 -16.42 14.02 28.87
CA PHE A 227 -15.63 15.16 28.41
C PHE A 227 -15.55 16.29 29.44
N ASP A 228 -16.65 16.55 30.15
CA ASP A 228 -16.78 17.57 31.20
C ASP A 228 -16.57 17.00 32.61
N TYR A 229 -16.13 15.74 32.74
CA TYR A 229 -15.95 15.09 34.05
C TYR A 229 -14.95 15.87 34.92
N GLN A 230 -15.38 16.28 36.12
CA GLN A 230 -14.52 16.96 37.08
C GLN A 230 -14.01 15.95 38.13
N HIS A 231 -12.70 15.68 38.11
CA HIS A 231 -12.05 14.73 39.01
C HIS A 231 -12.44 14.96 40.49
N SER A 232 -12.85 13.91 41.21
CA SER A 232 -13.50 14.01 42.54
C SER A 232 -12.70 14.77 43.59
N LEU A 233 -11.36 14.64 43.62
CA LEU A 233 -10.48 15.41 44.51
C LEU A 233 -10.10 16.81 43.99
N THR A 234 -9.52 16.92 42.79
CA THR A 234 -8.92 18.17 42.26
C THR A 234 -9.90 19.09 41.51
N GLY A 235 -10.96 18.54 40.93
CA GLY A 235 -11.86 19.23 40.00
C GLY A 235 -11.30 19.42 38.58
N LEU A 236 -10.13 18.87 38.27
CA LEU A 236 -9.55 18.92 36.92
C LEU A 236 -10.46 18.18 35.93
N THR A 237 -10.65 18.77 34.75
CA THR A 237 -11.28 18.09 33.60
C THR A 237 -10.22 17.52 32.65
N PRO A 238 -10.57 16.54 31.78
CA PRO A 238 -9.68 16.10 30.71
C PRO A 238 -9.13 17.27 29.86
N LEU A 239 -9.97 18.28 29.59
CA LEU A 239 -9.58 19.47 28.85
C LEU A 239 -8.48 20.27 29.57
N MET A 240 -8.57 20.45 30.89
CA MET A 240 -7.51 21.08 31.68
C MET A 240 -6.21 20.27 31.66
N VAL A 241 -6.29 18.95 31.83
CA VAL A 241 -5.11 18.07 31.84
C VAL A 241 -4.33 18.20 30.52
N PHE A 242 -5.00 18.05 29.38
CA PHE A 242 -4.36 18.19 28.08
C PHE A 242 -3.87 19.63 27.80
N ALA A 243 -4.56 20.64 28.33
CA ALA A 243 -4.20 22.04 28.17
C ALA A 243 -2.89 22.40 28.90
N GLY A 244 -2.71 21.96 30.15
CA GLY A 244 -1.45 22.16 30.88
C GLY A 244 -0.29 21.31 30.34
N LYS A 245 -0.59 20.10 29.89
CA LYS A 245 0.41 19.14 29.37
C LYS A 245 0.82 19.37 27.90
N GLY A 246 0.45 20.51 27.30
CA GLY A 246 0.88 20.85 25.94
C GLY A 246 0.30 19.96 24.83
N ARG A 247 -0.80 19.24 25.10
CA ARG A 247 -1.37 18.25 24.17
C ARG A 247 -2.42 18.88 23.25
N THR A 248 -1.97 19.77 22.37
CA THR A 248 -2.78 20.55 21.41
C THR A 248 -3.86 19.72 20.70
N ALA A 249 -3.49 18.57 20.15
CA ALA A 249 -4.41 17.67 19.44
C ALA A 249 -5.60 17.18 20.29
N TYR A 250 -5.38 16.91 21.58
CA TYR A 250 -6.42 16.40 22.49
C TYR A 250 -7.26 17.52 23.11
N VAL A 251 -6.67 18.69 23.39
CA VAL A 251 -7.44 19.92 23.67
C VAL A 251 -8.43 20.19 22.54
N CYS A 252 -7.94 20.20 21.30
CA CYS A 252 -8.75 20.43 20.13
C CYS A 252 -9.81 19.35 19.87
N MET A 253 -9.50 18.10 20.22
CA MET A 253 -10.47 17.00 20.17
C MET A 253 -11.65 17.28 21.10
N LEU A 254 -11.38 17.57 22.37
CA LEU A 254 -12.40 17.87 23.38
C LEU A 254 -13.19 19.14 23.05
N LEU A 255 -12.53 20.22 22.63
CA LEU A 255 -13.22 21.44 22.16
C LEU A 255 -14.12 21.14 20.95
N SER A 256 -13.72 20.24 20.04
CA SER A 256 -14.57 19.82 18.91
C SER A 256 -15.73 18.89 19.31
N PHE A 257 -15.69 18.32 20.52
CA PHE A 257 -16.80 17.61 21.17
C PHE A 257 -17.62 18.55 22.09
N ALA A 258 -17.39 19.87 22.02
CA ALA A 258 -18.03 20.89 22.85
C ALA A 258 -17.80 20.73 24.37
N ALA A 259 -16.62 20.25 24.78
CA ALA A 259 -16.22 20.25 26.19
C ALA A 259 -16.09 21.69 26.74
N ASP A 260 -16.62 21.95 27.94
CA ASP A 260 -16.75 23.29 28.50
C ASP A 260 -15.42 23.85 29.03
N CYS A 261 -14.85 24.78 28.27
CA CYS A 261 -13.62 25.48 28.63
C CYS A 261 -13.78 26.50 29.79
N HIS A 262 -15.00 26.79 30.23
CA HIS A 262 -15.31 27.69 31.34
C HIS A 262 -15.45 26.98 32.70
N LEU A 263 -15.45 25.64 32.73
CA LEU A 263 -15.35 24.85 33.95
C LEU A 263 -14.10 25.25 34.75
N ARG A 264 -14.18 25.12 36.08
CA ARG A 264 -13.11 25.49 37.01
C ARG A 264 -12.74 24.32 37.91
N ALA A 265 -11.44 24.04 38.03
CA ALA A 265 -10.91 23.16 39.05
C ALA A 265 -11.11 23.75 40.45
N LYS A 266 -10.86 22.97 41.51
CA LYS A 266 -11.08 23.43 42.89
C LYS A 266 -10.08 24.49 43.38
N ASP A 267 -8.97 24.69 42.67
CA ASP A 267 -8.08 25.85 42.86
C ASP A 267 -8.63 27.14 42.19
N GLY A 268 -9.74 27.02 41.45
CA GLY A 268 -10.40 28.08 40.70
C GLY A 268 -9.98 28.19 39.23
N THR A 269 -8.95 27.46 38.77
CA THR A 269 -8.40 27.62 37.42
C THR A 269 -9.25 26.95 36.33
N THR A 270 -9.35 27.64 35.20
CA THR A 270 -9.89 27.17 33.91
C THR A 270 -8.79 26.54 33.05
N ALA A 271 -9.17 25.83 31.98
CA ALA A 271 -8.22 25.28 31.03
C ALA A 271 -7.30 26.34 30.38
N LEU A 272 -7.79 27.57 30.21
CA LEU A 272 -6.99 28.68 29.65
C LEU A 272 -5.97 29.21 30.66
N GLU A 273 -6.39 29.53 31.88
CA GLU A 273 -5.49 29.99 32.96
C GLU A 273 -4.42 28.96 33.28
N LEU A 274 -4.75 27.67 33.14
CA LEU A 274 -3.84 26.54 33.36
C LEU A 274 -2.88 26.32 32.18
N ALA A 275 -3.31 26.53 30.93
CA ALA A 275 -2.40 26.57 29.78
C ALA A 275 -1.42 27.76 29.83
N GLU A 276 -1.87 28.93 30.32
CA GLU A 276 -0.99 30.09 30.57
C GLU A 276 0.01 29.80 31.70
N ARG A 277 -0.43 29.15 32.79
CA ARG A 277 0.42 28.77 33.94
C ARG A 277 1.55 27.82 33.54
N GLU A 278 1.26 26.82 32.69
CA GLU A 278 2.24 25.86 32.18
C GLU A 278 2.94 26.33 30.88
N ASN A 279 2.80 27.61 30.49
CA ASN A 279 3.48 28.26 29.36
C ASN A 279 3.20 27.62 27.97
N GLN A 280 1.99 27.11 27.75
CA GLN A 280 1.58 26.39 26.53
C GLN A 280 1.01 27.34 25.45
N GLN A 281 1.84 28.23 24.92
CA GLN A 281 1.43 29.35 24.05
C GLN A 281 0.48 28.95 22.88
N GLU A 282 0.73 27.84 22.18
CA GLU A 282 -0.12 27.37 21.08
C GLU A 282 -1.54 27.02 21.56
N ILE A 283 -1.68 26.44 22.75
CA ILE A 283 -2.96 26.10 23.38
C ILE A 283 -3.67 27.37 23.89
N VAL A 284 -2.91 28.33 24.42
CA VAL A 284 -3.43 29.64 24.83
C VAL A 284 -4.04 30.40 23.64
N GLU A 285 -3.41 30.33 22.47
CA GLU A 285 -3.93 30.89 21.22
C GLU A 285 -5.19 30.13 20.76
N ILE A 286 -5.17 28.79 20.72
CA ILE A 286 -6.34 27.96 20.37
C ILE A 286 -7.54 28.21 21.29
N LEU A 287 -7.34 28.32 22.60
CA LEU A 287 -8.41 28.56 23.56
C LEU A 287 -8.98 29.98 23.46
N LYS A 288 -8.13 30.99 23.19
CA LYS A 288 -8.59 32.36 22.93
C LYS A 288 -9.36 32.43 21.60
N GLU A 289 -8.84 31.81 20.54
CA GLU A 289 -9.53 31.71 19.25
C GLU A 289 -10.87 30.95 19.37
N HIS A 290 -10.98 29.93 20.23
CA HIS A 290 -12.24 29.25 20.51
C HIS A 290 -13.26 30.19 21.18
N ILE A 291 -12.84 30.90 22.23
CA ILE A 291 -13.70 31.85 22.97
C ILE A 291 -14.12 33.03 22.08
N GLU A 292 -13.20 33.56 21.27
CA GLU A 292 -13.50 34.65 20.31
C GLU A 292 -14.39 34.17 19.16
N ASN A 293 -14.19 32.95 18.62
CA ASN A 293 -15.07 32.39 17.60
C ASN A 293 -16.50 32.16 18.14
N SER A 294 -16.65 31.67 19.37
CA SER A 294 -17.93 31.52 20.07
C SER A 294 -18.68 32.85 20.22
N LEU A 295 -17.95 33.96 20.40
CA LEU A 295 -18.50 35.33 20.41
C LEU A 295 -18.77 35.90 19.00
N SER A 296 -18.13 35.37 17.96
CA SER A 296 -18.25 35.85 16.56
C SER A 296 -19.35 35.14 15.77
N ASN A 297 -19.60 33.85 16.06
CA ASN A 297 -20.71 33.07 15.51
C ASN A 297 -22.04 33.70 15.95
N SER A 298 -23.10 33.55 15.14
CA SER A 298 -24.43 33.81 15.68
C SER A 298 -24.69 32.86 16.85
N MET A 299 -25.12 33.38 18.01
CA MET A 299 -25.55 32.54 19.15
C MET A 299 -26.51 31.42 18.73
N LYS A 300 -27.33 31.67 17.70
CA LYS A 300 -28.22 30.68 17.12
C LYS A 300 -27.47 29.53 16.44
N GLU A 301 -26.40 29.83 15.70
CA GLU A 301 -25.62 28.88 14.90
C GLU A 301 -24.65 28.08 15.77
N GLN A 302 -24.08 28.70 16.81
CA GLN A 302 -23.35 27.98 17.85
C GLN A 302 -24.29 26.97 18.55
N LEU A 303 -25.47 27.39 18.98
CA LEU A 303 -26.50 26.50 19.55
C LEU A 303 -26.98 25.40 18.59
N LEU A 304 -26.81 25.55 17.26
CA LEU A 304 -27.05 24.46 16.30
C LEU A 304 -25.91 23.45 16.30
N LEU A 305 -24.67 23.92 16.35
CA LEU A 305 -23.47 23.10 16.41
C LEU A 305 -23.41 22.32 17.73
N ASP A 306 -23.59 22.98 18.87
CA ASP A 306 -23.57 22.36 20.19
C ASP A 306 -24.63 21.25 20.29
N LYS A 307 -25.87 21.54 19.87
CA LYS A 307 -26.95 20.53 19.84
C LYS A 307 -26.69 19.41 18.83
N TYR A 308 -25.92 19.63 17.76
CA TYR A 308 -25.55 18.56 16.83
C TYR A 308 -24.49 17.65 17.45
N LEU A 309 -23.42 18.23 18.01
CA LEU A 309 -22.30 17.50 18.63
C LEU A 309 -22.76 16.68 19.85
N GLN A 310 -23.73 17.18 20.62
CA GLN A 310 -24.35 16.44 21.75
C GLN A 310 -24.91 15.05 21.35
N TYR A 311 -25.35 14.86 20.10
CA TYR A 311 -25.92 13.60 19.61
C TYR A 311 -25.10 12.91 18.52
N PHE A 312 -24.03 13.55 18.02
CA PHE A 312 -23.21 13.02 16.94
C PHE A 312 -21.72 13.23 17.17
N ASN A 313 -20.99 12.13 17.41
CA ASN A 313 -19.53 12.13 17.53
C ASN A 313 -18.88 12.41 16.15
N PRO A 314 -18.18 13.55 15.96
CA PRO A 314 -17.62 13.98 14.67
C PRO A 314 -16.44 13.14 14.15
N GLU A 315 -15.94 12.16 14.91
CA GLU A 315 -15.00 11.16 14.36
C GLU A 315 -15.66 10.23 13.33
N ASN A 316 -17.01 10.12 13.36
CA ASN A 316 -17.84 9.36 12.44
C ASN A 316 -18.32 10.19 11.23
N ILE A 317 -18.78 9.51 10.19
CA ILE A 317 -19.32 10.15 8.97
C ILE A 317 -20.84 10.19 9.01
N ASP A 318 -21.42 11.40 9.13
CA ASP A 318 -22.88 11.57 9.05
C ASP A 318 -23.36 11.48 7.60
N VAL A 319 -23.73 10.27 7.20
CA VAL A 319 -24.31 9.95 5.91
C VAL A 319 -25.70 10.60 5.71
N VAL A 320 -26.43 10.91 6.79
CA VAL A 320 -27.75 11.55 6.75
C VAL A 320 -27.60 13.06 6.51
N LEU A 321 -26.64 13.72 7.17
CA LEU A 321 -26.29 15.12 6.88
C LEU A 321 -25.83 15.29 5.43
N ILE A 322 -24.99 14.38 4.92
CA ILE A 322 -24.57 14.35 3.51
C ILE A 322 -25.77 14.22 2.56
N GLU A 323 -26.71 13.32 2.84
CA GLU A 323 -27.95 13.17 2.05
C GLU A 323 -28.80 14.46 2.06
N GLN A 324 -28.98 15.08 3.22
CA GLN A 324 -29.75 16.32 3.37
C GLN A 324 -29.10 17.49 2.63
N LEU A 325 -27.77 17.65 2.76
CA LEU A 325 -27.00 18.68 2.08
C LEU A 325 -27.01 18.48 0.56
N LEU A 326 -26.80 17.25 0.08
CA LEU A 326 -26.95 16.92 -1.34
C LEU A 326 -28.35 17.29 -1.87
N LYS A 327 -29.41 16.99 -1.10
CA LYS A 327 -30.81 17.29 -1.47
C LYS A 327 -31.05 18.80 -1.53
N LYS A 328 -30.50 19.56 -0.58
CA LYS A 328 -30.53 21.03 -0.57
C LYS A 328 -29.83 21.63 -1.79
N ILE A 329 -28.58 21.22 -2.06
CA ILE A 329 -27.80 21.65 -3.24
C ILE A 329 -28.51 21.29 -4.56
N CYS A 330 -29.22 20.17 -4.63
CA CYS A 330 -29.96 19.71 -5.83
C CYS A 330 -31.34 20.35 -6.02
N ASN A 331 -31.88 21.01 -5.00
CA ASN A 331 -33.08 21.84 -5.11
C ASN A 331 -32.73 23.29 -5.44
N ASP A 332 -31.70 23.84 -4.80
CA ASP A 332 -31.31 25.26 -4.91
C ASP A 332 -30.64 25.62 -6.24
N SER A 333 -29.92 24.67 -6.87
CA SER A 333 -29.26 24.86 -8.18
C SER A 333 -29.24 23.55 -8.98
N LYS A 334 -29.08 23.69 -10.30
CA LYS A 334 -28.86 22.58 -11.25
C LYS A 334 -27.44 22.56 -11.82
N ASP A 335 -26.58 23.47 -11.39
CA ASP A 335 -25.31 23.78 -12.05
C ASP A 335 -24.20 22.82 -11.61
N GLY A 336 -23.45 22.28 -12.58
CA GLY A 336 -22.27 21.47 -12.34
C GLY A 336 -22.49 20.15 -11.58
N ALA A 337 -21.39 19.43 -11.43
CA ALA A 337 -21.28 18.21 -10.65
C ALA A 337 -20.97 18.51 -9.17
N ILE A 338 -21.35 17.56 -8.31
CA ILE A 338 -21.00 17.56 -6.89
C ILE A 338 -19.93 16.49 -6.65
N LEU A 339 -18.87 16.84 -5.92
CA LEU A 339 -17.80 15.93 -5.48
C LEU A 339 -17.83 15.81 -3.95
N VAL A 340 -17.99 14.60 -3.44
CA VAL A 340 -18.03 14.29 -2.01
C VAL A 340 -16.75 13.53 -1.66
N PHE A 341 -15.95 14.07 -0.74
CA PHE A 341 -14.80 13.38 -0.16
C PHE A 341 -15.23 12.56 1.06
N LEU A 342 -14.87 11.27 1.06
CA LEU A 342 -15.21 10.27 2.07
C LEU A 342 -13.95 9.48 2.48
N PRO A 343 -13.86 8.92 3.70
CA PRO A 343 -12.62 8.33 4.19
C PRO A 343 -12.17 7.08 3.42
N GLY A 344 -13.12 6.21 3.07
CA GLY A 344 -12.82 4.92 2.47
C GLY A 344 -14.02 4.27 1.79
N TRP A 345 -13.84 3.01 1.40
CA TRP A 345 -14.78 2.24 0.58
C TRP A 345 -16.14 2.02 1.25
N ASP A 346 -16.15 1.72 2.54
CA ASP A 346 -17.39 1.42 3.27
C ASP A 346 -18.27 2.66 3.38
N ASP A 347 -17.68 3.84 3.56
CA ASP A 347 -18.42 5.10 3.67
C ASP A 347 -18.97 5.56 2.30
N ILE A 348 -18.19 5.35 1.23
CA ILE A 348 -18.68 5.49 -0.16
C ILE A 348 -19.90 4.58 -0.41
N ASN A 349 -19.90 3.34 0.09
CA ASN A 349 -21.04 2.44 -0.05
C ASN A 349 -22.22 2.84 0.84
N LYS A 350 -22.03 3.14 2.13
CA LYS A 350 -23.09 3.64 3.02
C LYS A 350 -23.80 4.84 2.40
N THR A 351 -23.05 5.84 1.93
CA THR A 351 -23.60 7.03 1.27
C THR A 351 -24.31 6.69 -0.02
N ARG A 352 -23.74 5.84 -0.88
CA ARG A 352 -24.39 5.42 -2.13
C ARG A 352 -25.68 4.64 -1.90
N GLU A 353 -25.67 3.66 -1.00
CA GLU A 353 -26.82 2.82 -0.66
C GLU A 353 -27.94 3.69 -0.07
N ARG A 354 -27.60 4.61 0.85
CA ARG A 354 -28.55 5.58 1.41
C ARG A 354 -29.18 6.50 0.35
N LEU A 355 -28.38 7.05 -0.57
CA LEU A 355 -28.89 7.86 -1.69
C LEU A 355 -29.82 7.04 -2.60
N LEU A 356 -29.47 5.80 -2.95
CA LEU A 356 -30.29 4.94 -3.80
C LEU A 356 -31.61 4.48 -3.13
N MET A 357 -31.66 4.46 -1.80
CA MET A 357 -32.90 4.24 -1.04
C MET A 357 -33.83 5.48 -1.06
N ASN A 358 -33.29 6.70 -1.17
CA ASN A 358 -34.09 7.91 -1.22
C ASN A 358 -34.79 8.07 -2.60
N PRO A 359 -36.14 8.18 -2.66
CA PRO A 359 -36.87 8.34 -3.92
C PRO A 359 -36.44 9.53 -4.79
N HIS A 360 -35.87 10.59 -4.20
CA HIS A 360 -35.36 11.75 -4.94
C HIS A 360 -34.15 11.41 -5.81
N PHE A 361 -33.21 10.63 -5.29
CA PHE A 361 -31.93 10.33 -5.95
C PHE A 361 -31.92 9.00 -6.72
N ARG A 362 -32.92 8.14 -6.50
CA ARG A 362 -33.10 6.87 -7.20
C ARG A 362 -33.39 7.02 -8.71
N ASP A 363 -33.82 8.20 -9.16
CA ASP A 363 -34.08 8.50 -10.57
C ASP A 363 -32.78 8.72 -11.37
N SER A 364 -32.36 7.68 -12.08
CA SER A 364 -31.16 7.68 -12.94
C SER A 364 -31.26 8.59 -14.16
N SER A 365 -32.44 9.10 -14.52
CA SER A 365 -32.56 10.14 -15.56
C SER A 365 -32.16 11.52 -15.03
N ARG A 366 -32.34 11.76 -13.73
CA ARG A 366 -32.00 13.01 -13.04
C ARG A 366 -30.65 12.99 -12.33
N PHE A 367 -30.18 11.82 -11.88
CA PHE A 367 -28.94 11.72 -11.08
C PHE A 367 -28.00 10.60 -11.55
N LEU A 368 -26.74 10.97 -11.76
CA LEU A 368 -25.64 10.07 -12.11
C LEU A 368 -24.68 9.96 -10.92
N ILE A 369 -24.92 8.99 -10.03
CA ILE A 369 -24.09 8.72 -8.86
C ILE A 369 -22.93 7.79 -9.25
N ILE A 370 -21.69 8.26 -9.07
CA ILE A 370 -20.45 7.55 -9.44
C ILE A 370 -19.60 7.36 -8.18
N ALA A 371 -19.19 6.11 -7.91
CA ALA A 371 -18.16 5.81 -6.90
C ALA A 371 -16.76 5.89 -7.54
N LEU A 372 -15.83 6.59 -6.89
CA LEU A 372 -14.47 6.84 -7.36
C LEU A 372 -13.46 6.41 -6.29
N HIS A 373 -13.07 5.13 -6.36
CA HIS A 373 -12.12 4.51 -5.42
C HIS A 373 -11.15 3.59 -6.19
N SER A 374 -10.00 3.27 -5.61
CA SER A 374 -8.92 2.47 -6.24
C SER A 374 -9.37 1.07 -6.68
N MET A 375 -10.32 0.50 -5.93
CA MET A 375 -10.91 -0.82 -6.17
C MET A 375 -12.07 -0.82 -7.19
N VAL A 376 -12.52 0.35 -7.64
CA VAL A 376 -13.54 0.46 -8.71
C VAL A 376 -12.88 0.14 -10.06
N PRO A 377 -13.51 -0.67 -10.94
CA PRO A 377 -12.96 -0.97 -12.27
C PRO A 377 -12.65 0.29 -13.08
N SER A 378 -11.53 0.31 -13.80
CA SER A 378 -11.06 1.56 -14.41
C SER A 378 -11.90 2.07 -15.59
N PHE A 379 -12.82 1.27 -16.12
CA PHE A 379 -13.83 1.76 -17.07
C PHE A 379 -15.01 2.48 -16.38
N GLU A 380 -15.34 2.10 -15.14
CA GLU A 380 -16.28 2.83 -14.27
C GLU A 380 -15.65 4.14 -13.77
N GLN A 381 -14.40 4.09 -13.29
CA GLN A 381 -13.63 5.29 -12.92
C GLN A 381 -13.60 6.31 -14.08
N LYS A 382 -13.37 5.85 -15.32
CA LYS A 382 -13.36 6.69 -16.52
C LYS A 382 -14.71 7.34 -16.89
N LYS A 383 -15.82 6.98 -16.24
CA LYS A 383 -17.10 7.72 -16.37
C LYS A 383 -17.01 9.10 -15.72
N VAL A 384 -16.16 9.31 -14.71
CA VAL A 384 -16.10 10.58 -13.97
C VAL A 384 -15.71 11.78 -14.84
N PHE A 385 -14.84 11.56 -15.84
CA PHE A 385 -14.39 12.59 -16.78
C PHE A 385 -15.45 12.97 -17.83
N LYS A 386 -16.55 12.22 -17.93
CA LYS A 386 -17.64 12.54 -18.87
C LYS A 386 -18.62 13.50 -18.21
N ARG A 387 -19.10 14.49 -18.97
CA ARG A 387 -20.24 15.30 -18.57
C ARG A 387 -21.52 14.43 -18.56
N PRO A 388 -22.45 14.65 -17.61
CA PRO A 388 -23.71 13.91 -17.58
C PRO A 388 -24.62 14.28 -18.76
N PRO A 389 -25.66 13.47 -19.06
CA PRO A 389 -26.71 13.84 -20.01
C PRO A 389 -27.43 15.15 -19.65
N HIS A 390 -28.02 15.83 -20.63
CA HIS A 390 -28.81 17.04 -20.38
C HIS A 390 -29.96 16.75 -19.40
N GLY A 391 -30.08 17.58 -18.35
CA GLY A 391 -31.06 17.41 -17.27
C GLY A 391 -30.63 16.46 -16.14
N CYS A 392 -29.54 15.72 -16.32
CA CYS A 392 -28.98 14.81 -15.31
C CYS A 392 -27.83 15.50 -14.56
N ARG A 393 -27.79 15.41 -13.22
CA ARG A 393 -26.70 15.94 -12.38
C ARG A 393 -25.77 14.83 -11.92
N LYS A 394 -24.46 15.05 -12.06
CA LYS A 394 -23.42 14.09 -11.63
C LYS A 394 -23.07 14.30 -10.16
N ILE A 395 -23.05 13.21 -9.39
CA ILE A 395 -22.62 13.17 -7.99
C ILE A 395 -21.47 12.14 -7.90
N VAL A 396 -20.30 12.58 -7.46
CA VAL A 396 -19.09 11.76 -7.37
C VAL A 396 -18.76 11.52 -5.91
N LEU A 397 -18.71 10.25 -5.49
CA LEU A 397 -18.33 9.83 -4.13
C LEU A 397 -16.91 9.29 -4.18
N SER A 398 -15.94 9.98 -3.57
CA SER A 398 -14.51 9.75 -3.76
C SER A 398 -13.73 9.73 -2.44
N THR A 399 -12.57 9.07 -2.42
CA THR A 399 -11.52 9.35 -1.41
C THR A 399 -10.59 10.48 -1.88
N ASN A 400 -9.48 10.70 -1.17
CA ASN A 400 -8.32 11.49 -1.59
C ASN A 400 -7.74 11.15 -3.00
N MET A 401 -8.24 10.13 -3.69
CA MET A 401 -7.91 9.85 -5.09
C MET A 401 -8.30 11.01 -6.04
N ALA A 402 -9.29 11.83 -5.67
CA ALA A 402 -9.67 13.05 -6.42
C ALA A 402 -8.95 14.34 -5.97
N GLU A 403 -8.10 14.27 -4.94
CA GLU A 403 -7.58 15.46 -4.24
C GLU A 403 -6.43 16.16 -4.99
N THR A 404 -5.53 15.39 -5.62
CA THR A 404 -4.44 15.88 -6.48
C THR A 404 -4.63 15.43 -7.94
N ALA A 405 -4.41 14.14 -8.19
CA ALA A 405 -4.13 13.53 -9.49
C ALA A 405 -5.30 13.38 -10.50
N ILE A 406 -6.51 13.83 -10.18
CA ILE A 406 -7.69 13.70 -11.05
C ILE A 406 -8.37 15.06 -11.23
N THR A 407 -8.42 15.56 -12.47
CA THR A 407 -9.23 16.73 -12.85
C THR A 407 -10.62 16.29 -13.28
N ILE A 408 -11.66 16.91 -12.69
CA ILE A 408 -13.06 16.67 -13.03
C ILE A 408 -13.67 18.03 -13.38
N ASP A 409 -13.62 18.36 -14.67
CA ASP A 409 -13.72 19.74 -15.18
C ASP A 409 -15.13 20.36 -15.08
N ASP A 410 -16.13 19.62 -14.61
CA ASP A 410 -17.50 20.07 -14.40
C ASP A 410 -17.92 20.12 -12.91
N VAL A 411 -17.01 19.89 -11.96
CA VAL A 411 -17.27 20.09 -10.52
C VAL A 411 -17.44 21.57 -10.20
N VAL A 412 -18.47 21.88 -9.41
CA VAL A 412 -18.79 23.22 -8.89
C VAL A 412 -19.03 23.20 -7.37
N TYR A 413 -19.48 22.05 -6.86
CA TYR A 413 -19.80 21.85 -5.46
C TYR A 413 -18.91 20.76 -4.88
N VAL A 414 -18.21 21.06 -3.78
CA VAL A 414 -17.45 20.09 -2.99
C VAL A 414 -18.11 19.93 -1.63
N ILE A 415 -18.23 18.69 -1.16
CA ILE A 415 -18.55 18.34 0.22
C ILE A 415 -17.33 17.61 0.77
N ASP A 416 -16.65 18.19 1.74
CA ASP A 416 -15.49 17.62 2.41
C ASP A 416 -15.88 17.16 3.83
N THR A 417 -15.79 15.86 4.11
CA THR A 417 -16.00 15.36 5.47
C THR A 417 -14.84 15.66 6.42
N GLY A 418 -13.71 16.21 5.94
CA GLY A 418 -12.53 16.51 6.76
C GLY A 418 -11.77 15.27 7.21
N ARG A 419 -12.14 14.09 6.71
CA ARG A 419 -11.60 12.79 7.13
C ARG A 419 -10.96 12.06 5.96
N MET A 420 -10.00 11.18 6.26
CA MET A 420 -9.35 10.27 5.31
C MET A 420 -8.84 9.00 6.02
N LYS A 421 -8.82 7.86 5.32
CA LYS A 421 -8.12 6.66 5.81
C LYS A 421 -6.70 6.62 5.29
N GLU A 422 -5.76 6.55 6.22
CA GLU A 422 -4.31 6.69 6.00
C GLU A 422 -3.59 5.41 6.42
N LYS A 423 -2.57 5.03 5.65
CA LYS A 423 -1.66 3.95 6.06
C LYS A 423 -0.51 4.54 6.88
N ASN A 424 -0.41 4.08 8.11
CA ASN A 424 0.70 4.36 9.03
C ASN A 424 1.41 3.04 9.37
N TYR A 425 2.58 3.13 9.98
CA TYR A 425 3.39 2.01 10.45
C TYR A 425 3.84 2.29 11.88
N ASP A 426 3.52 1.38 12.79
CA ASP A 426 4.08 1.37 14.13
C ASP A 426 5.35 0.51 14.14
N PRO A 427 6.54 1.11 14.34
CA PRO A 427 7.79 0.37 14.34
C PRO A 427 7.99 -0.47 15.61
N TYR A 428 7.26 -0.21 16.71
CA TYR A 428 7.41 -0.97 17.96
C TYR A 428 6.64 -2.30 17.93
N SER A 429 5.42 -2.33 17.38
CA SER A 429 4.70 -3.58 17.12
C SER A 429 4.98 -4.21 15.75
N ASN A 430 5.70 -3.50 14.87
CA ASN A 430 5.97 -3.88 13.46
C ASN A 430 4.67 -4.12 12.65
N VAL A 431 3.61 -3.36 12.95
CA VAL A 431 2.27 -3.49 12.34
C VAL A 431 1.93 -2.26 11.52
N SER A 432 1.40 -2.50 10.31
CA SER A 432 0.73 -1.44 9.54
C SER A 432 -0.63 -1.11 10.16
N THR A 433 -0.97 0.16 10.28
CA THR A 433 -2.32 0.59 10.67
C THR A 433 -2.99 1.32 9.53
N LEU A 434 -4.31 1.14 9.38
CA LEU A 434 -5.15 1.85 8.42
C LEU A 434 -6.15 2.66 9.24
N GLN A 435 -5.74 3.86 9.65
CA GLN A 435 -6.46 4.69 10.61
C GLN A 435 -7.32 5.73 9.88
N SER A 436 -8.55 5.94 10.38
CA SER A 436 -9.37 7.09 10.00
C SER A 436 -8.88 8.32 10.76
N SER A 437 -8.44 9.35 10.04
CA SER A 437 -7.81 10.55 10.62
C SER A 437 -8.43 11.83 10.05
N TRP A 438 -8.22 12.94 10.74
CA TRP A 438 -8.51 14.27 10.22
C TRP A 438 -7.50 14.69 9.15
N VAL A 439 -7.98 15.44 8.15
CA VAL A 439 -7.16 15.99 7.08
C VAL A 439 -6.26 17.13 7.56
N SER A 440 -5.15 17.41 6.87
CA SER A 440 -4.40 18.65 7.09
C SER A 440 -5.10 19.86 6.42
N LYS A 441 -4.78 21.08 6.88
CA LYS A 441 -5.24 22.33 6.23
C LYS A 441 -4.84 22.39 4.75
N ALA A 442 -3.67 21.83 4.41
CA ALA A 442 -3.25 21.69 3.02
C ALA A 442 -4.16 20.75 2.20
N ASN A 443 -4.54 19.58 2.74
CA ASN A 443 -5.48 18.66 2.08
C ASN A 443 -6.85 19.34 1.89
N ALA A 444 -7.39 19.97 2.94
CA ALA A 444 -8.66 20.69 2.91
C ALA A 444 -8.68 21.76 1.80
N LYS A 445 -7.61 22.55 1.68
CA LYS A 445 -7.50 23.59 0.64
C LYS A 445 -7.41 23.01 -0.78
N GLN A 446 -6.81 21.82 -0.94
CA GLN A 446 -6.80 21.11 -2.23
C GLN A 446 -8.17 20.54 -2.60
N ARG A 447 -8.97 20.10 -1.62
CA ARG A 447 -10.37 19.68 -1.81
C ARG A 447 -11.25 20.85 -2.24
N GLU A 448 -11.18 21.97 -1.51
CA GLU A 448 -11.85 23.23 -1.87
C GLU A 448 -11.51 23.66 -3.31
N GLY A 449 -10.22 23.63 -3.67
CA GLY A 449 -9.73 23.98 -5.00
C GLY A 449 -10.25 23.10 -6.16
N ARG A 450 -10.93 21.98 -5.89
CA ARG A 450 -11.63 21.20 -6.93
C ARG A 450 -12.90 21.88 -7.43
N ALA A 451 -13.53 22.74 -6.62
CA ALA A 451 -14.73 23.49 -7.00
C ALA A 451 -14.44 24.68 -7.94
N GLY A 452 -13.28 25.34 -7.77
CA GLY A 452 -12.94 26.60 -8.45
C GLY A 452 -12.22 26.47 -9.80
N ARG A 453 -12.22 25.29 -10.44
CA ARG A 453 -11.38 25.04 -11.62
C ARG A 453 -11.87 25.69 -12.91
N CYS A 454 -13.19 25.71 -13.15
CA CYS A 454 -13.77 26.11 -14.44
C CYS A 454 -14.80 27.24 -14.34
N GLN A 455 -15.32 27.51 -13.15
CA GLN A 455 -16.24 28.61 -12.81
C GLN A 455 -16.25 28.77 -11.27
N PRO A 456 -16.87 29.83 -10.71
CA PRO A 456 -16.99 29.99 -9.26
C PRO A 456 -17.69 28.80 -8.61
N GLY A 457 -17.22 28.40 -7.44
CA GLY A 457 -17.65 27.16 -6.78
C GLY A 457 -18.01 27.34 -5.31
N ILE A 458 -18.47 26.25 -4.68
CA ILE A 458 -18.81 26.20 -3.26
C ILE A 458 -18.18 24.95 -2.63
N CYS A 459 -17.59 25.09 -1.45
CA CYS A 459 -17.10 24.00 -0.63
C CYS A 459 -17.84 23.97 0.71
N TYR A 460 -18.32 22.78 1.11
CA TYR A 460 -18.97 22.55 2.40
C TYR A 460 -18.09 21.61 3.22
N HIS A 461 -17.51 22.12 4.28
CA HIS A 461 -16.70 21.40 5.26
C HIS A 461 -17.65 20.87 6.34
N LEU A 462 -17.74 19.55 6.52
CA LEU A 462 -18.60 18.94 7.55
C LEU A 462 -17.89 18.83 8.92
N TYR A 463 -17.11 19.86 9.22
CA TYR A 463 -16.40 20.12 10.46
C TYR A 463 -16.48 21.61 10.77
N SER A 464 -16.41 21.96 12.05
CA SER A 464 -16.53 23.36 12.49
C SER A 464 -15.26 24.17 12.23
N ARG A 465 -15.36 25.50 12.24
CA ARG A 465 -14.19 26.40 12.20
C ARG A 465 -13.18 26.08 13.29
N LEU A 466 -13.67 25.76 14.49
CA LEU A 466 -12.87 25.28 15.62
C LEU A 466 -12.08 24.00 15.30
N ARG A 467 -12.72 23.02 14.65
CA ARG A 467 -12.03 21.82 14.18
C ARG A 467 -11.04 22.15 13.06
N GLU A 468 -11.36 23.06 12.14
CA GLU A 468 -10.42 23.55 11.12
C GLU A 468 -9.17 24.18 11.76
N ALA A 469 -9.34 25.09 12.73
CA ALA A 469 -8.24 25.74 13.44
C ALA A 469 -7.26 24.72 14.05
N SER A 470 -7.78 23.59 14.55
CA SER A 470 -6.97 22.49 15.08
C SER A 470 -6.25 21.60 14.06
N LEU A 471 -6.61 21.66 12.77
CA LEU A 471 -6.03 20.76 11.77
C LEU A 471 -4.53 21.05 11.60
N PRO A 472 -3.68 20.02 11.47
CA PRO A 472 -2.26 20.23 11.21
C PRO A 472 -2.08 20.95 9.87
N ASN A 473 -1.10 21.84 9.77
CA ASN A 473 -0.88 22.61 8.54
C ASN A 473 -0.58 21.71 7.32
N PHE A 474 0.17 20.62 7.56
CA PHE A 474 0.57 19.63 6.57
C PHE A 474 0.50 18.22 7.18
N GLN A 475 0.39 17.22 6.31
CA GLN A 475 0.40 15.80 6.66
C GLN A 475 1.81 15.31 7.07
N GLU A 476 1.91 14.27 7.92
CA GLU A 476 3.23 13.66 8.22
C GLU A 476 3.81 12.99 6.95
N PRO A 477 5.08 13.30 6.57
CA PRO A 477 5.74 12.71 5.39
C PRO A 477 5.78 11.19 5.42
N GLU A 478 5.59 10.54 4.26
CA GLU A 478 5.56 9.08 4.17
C GLU A 478 6.82 8.41 4.71
N ILE A 479 7.99 9.04 4.56
CA ILE A 479 9.26 8.52 5.07
C ILE A 479 9.26 8.30 6.60
N LYS A 480 8.42 9.03 7.35
CA LYS A 480 8.29 8.88 8.82
C LYS A 480 7.20 7.89 9.27
N ARG A 481 6.25 7.56 8.40
CA ARG A 481 5.04 6.76 8.73
C ARG A 481 4.85 5.49 7.89
N MET A 482 5.83 5.11 7.07
CA MET A 482 5.81 3.89 6.24
C MET A 482 7.06 3.04 6.50
N PRO A 483 7.03 1.72 6.19
CA PRO A 483 8.24 0.89 6.10
C PRO A 483 9.22 1.44 5.04
N ILE A 484 10.52 1.13 5.14
CA ILE A 484 11.57 1.78 4.32
C ILE A 484 12.65 0.83 3.80
N GLU A 485 12.40 -0.47 3.76
CA GLU A 485 13.34 -1.53 3.34
C GLU A 485 13.91 -1.27 1.93
N GLU A 486 13.04 -0.91 0.98
CA GLU A 486 13.46 -0.56 -0.37
C GLU A 486 14.36 0.70 -0.39
N LEU A 487 14.10 1.69 0.48
CA LEU A 487 14.89 2.91 0.59
C LEU A 487 16.26 2.65 1.23
N CYS A 488 16.30 1.85 2.30
CA CYS A 488 17.55 1.44 2.96
C CYS A 488 18.47 0.69 1.98
N LEU A 489 17.91 -0.19 1.13
CA LEU A 489 18.67 -0.83 0.07
C LEU A 489 19.07 0.14 -1.04
N GLN A 490 18.22 1.10 -1.43
CA GLN A 490 18.62 2.16 -2.38
C GLN A 490 19.77 3.02 -1.86
N VAL A 491 19.83 3.31 -0.54
CA VAL A 491 20.97 3.99 0.07
C VAL A 491 22.25 3.15 -0.07
N LYS A 492 22.22 1.86 0.29
CA LYS A 492 23.41 0.99 0.21
C LYS A 492 23.89 0.68 -1.20
N LEU A 493 23.02 0.77 -2.20
CA LEU A 493 23.41 0.71 -3.63
C LEU A 493 24.06 2.00 -4.13
N LEU A 494 23.75 3.15 -3.51
CA LEU A 494 24.31 4.46 -3.86
C LEU A 494 25.66 4.70 -3.17
N ASP A 495 25.72 4.36 -1.87
CA ASP A 495 26.86 4.54 -0.98
C ASP A 495 26.96 3.32 -0.04
N PRO A 496 27.74 2.28 -0.41
CA PRO A 496 27.83 1.04 0.37
C PRO A 496 28.48 1.21 1.75
N GLU A 497 29.40 2.17 1.88
CA GLU A 497 30.21 2.39 3.09
C GLU A 497 29.49 3.26 4.12
N CYS A 498 28.68 4.23 3.68
CA CYS A 498 27.88 5.06 4.60
C CYS A 498 26.82 4.22 5.34
N LYS A 499 26.57 4.55 6.61
CA LYS A 499 25.46 3.97 7.35
C LYS A 499 24.11 4.50 6.87
N VAL A 500 23.11 3.63 6.81
CA VAL A 500 21.75 3.99 6.38
C VAL A 500 21.18 5.16 7.21
N GLU A 501 21.34 5.10 8.53
CA GLU A 501 20.86 6.16 9.44
C GLU A 501 21.59 7.50 9.21
N GLU A 502 22.91 7.48 9.01
CA GLU A 502 23.69 8.68 8.73
C GLU A 502 23.29 9.33 7.39
N PHE A 503 23.02 8.50 6.36
CA PHE A 503 22.52 9.00 5.09
C PHE A 503 21.09 9.55 5.22
N LEU A 504 20.16 8.83 5.86
CA LEU A 504 18.76 9.26 5.95
C LEU A 504 18.56 10.50 6.83
N ARG A 505 19.48 10.77 7.77
CA ARG A 505 19.59 12.06 8.49
C ARG A 505 19.76 13.28 7.57
N LYS A 506 20.16 13.09 6.30
CA LYS A 506 20.29 14.16 5.29
C LYS A 506 18.97 14.64 4.70
N THR A 507 17.87 13.89 4.84
CA THR A 507 16.56 14.17 4.22
C THR A 507 15.88 15.41 4.84
N LEU A 508 14.78 15.88 4.23
CA LEU A 508 14.01 17.03 4.71
C LEU A 508 13.26 16.74 6.03
N ASP A 509 12.93 15.47 6.26
CA ASP A 509 12.37 14.91 7.48
C ASP A 509 12.97 13.51 7.71
N PRO A 510 13.97 13.35 8.58
CA PRO A 510 14.55 12.04 8.86
C PRO A 510 13.52 11.03 9.43
N PRO A 511 13.59 9.75 9.01
CA PRO A 511 12.78 8.68 9.58
C PRO A 511 13.14 8.39 11.06
N ARG A 512 12.26 7.66 11.75
CA ARG A 512 12.45 7.24 13.14
C ARG A 512 13.51 6.13 13.20
N ALA A 513 14.42 6.16 14.18
CA ALA A 513 15.54 5.21 14.27
C ALA A 513 15.09 3.74 14.38
N GLU A 514 13.96 3.47 15.05
CA GLU A 514 13.34 2.14 15.13
C GLU A 514 12.95 1.62 13.72
N THR A 515 12.31 2.46 12.90
CA THR A 515 11.94 2.16 11.52
C THR A 515 13.17 1.84 10.66
N ILE A 516 14.31 2.50 10.90
CA ILE A 516 15.57 2.21 10.21
C ILE A 516 16.13 0.86 10.68
N ARG A 517 16.14 0.58 11.99
CA ARG A 517 16.65 -0.69 12.55
C ARG A 517 15.84 -1.89 12.08
N ASN A 518 14.50 -1.81 12.09
CA ASN A 518 13.62 -2.84 11.53
C ASN A 518 13.91 -3.09 10.04
N ALA A 519 14.02 -2.02 9.24
CA ALA A 519 14.29 -2.12 7.82
C ALA A 519 15.69 -2.71 7.51
N VAL A 520 16.70 -2.43 8.35
CA VAL A 520 18.02 -3.04 8.26
C VAL A 520 17.97 -4.53 8.63
N SER A 521 17.26 -4.91 9.70
CA SER A 521 17.06 -6.31 10.09
C SER A 521 16.45 -7.12 8.95
N VAL A 522 15.34 -6.65 8.35
CA VAL A 522 14.69 -7.33 7.22
C VAL A 522 15.63 -7.47 6.02
N LEU A 523 16.54 -6.52 5.78
CA LEU A 523 17.57 -6.64 4.75
C LEU A 523 18.69 -7.62 5.11
N GLN A 524 18.97 -7.84 6.41
CA GLN A 524 19.90 -8.86 6.90
C GLN A 524 19.26 -10.26 6.82
N ASP A 525 17.99 -10.41 7.19
CA ASP A 525 17.18 -11.65 7.12
C ASP A 525 17.04 -12.23 5.71
N ILE A 526 17.02 -11.36 4.68
CA ILE A 526 17.03 -11.78 3.28
C ILE A 526 18.44 -11.92 2.69
N GLY A 527 19.49 -11.70 3.49
CA GLY A 527 20.89 -11.74 3.08
C GLY A 527 21.33 -10.61 2.14
N ALA A 528 20.57 -9.51 2.07
CA ALA A 528 20.93 -8.34 1.27
C ALA A 528 22.02 -7.48 1.93
N LEU A 529 22.03 -7.44 3.27
CA LEU A 529 23.08 -6.83 4.08
C LEU A 529 23.74 -7.87 4.99
N SER A 530 25.00 -7.64 5.37
CA SER A 530 25.66 -8.34 6.46
C SER A 530 25.25 -7.78 7.83
N LEU A 531 25.60 -8.49 8.91
CA LEU A 531 25.39 -8.04 10.30
C LEU A 531 26.07 -6.69 10.61
N ASP A 532 27.20 -6.39 9.95
CA ASP A 532 27.89 -5.09 10.01
C ASP A 532 27.42 -4.09 8.93
N GLU A 533 26.20 -4.27 8.41
CA GLU A 533 25.48 -3.33 7.55
C GLU A 533 26.08 -3.13 6.15
N LYS A 534 26.94 -4.03 5.66
CA LYS A 534 27.54 -3.95 4.31
C LYS A 534 26.67 -4.61 3.26
N LEU A 535 26.69 -4.06 2.05
CA LEU A 535 26.00 -4.61 0.89
C LEU A 535 26.62 -5.95 0.46
N THR A 536 25.81 -7.00 0.31
CA THR A 536 26.27 -8.30 -0.22
C THR A 536 26.08 -8.38 -1.74
N ASP A 537 26.74 -9.34 -2.42
CA ASP A 537 26.47 -9.64 -3.83
C ASP A 537 24.98 -9.93 -4.09
N LEU A 538 24.31 -10.59 -3.14
CA LEU A 538 22.87 -10.82 -3.19
C LEU A 538 22.10 -9.51 -3.07
N GLY A 539 22.44 -8.64 -2.13
CA GLY A 539 21.83 -7.31 -1.96
C GLY A 539 21.95 -6.44 -3.20
N GLU A 540 23.11 -6.43 -3.84
CA GLU A 540 23.33 -5.74 -5.11
C GLU A 540 22.30 -6.22 -6.17
N LYS A 541 22.17 -7.54 -6.36
CA LYS A 541 21.25 -8.10 -7.37
C LYS A 541 19.77 -8.00 -7.00
N LEU A 542 19.41 -8.14 -5.72
CA LEU A 542 18.05 -7.88 -5.24
C LEU A 542 17.63 -6.43 -5.53
N GLY A 543 18.60 -5.50 -5.41
CA GLY A 543 18.47 -4.07 -5.65
C GLY A 543 18.33 -3.65 -7.12
N THR A 544 18.98 -4.36 -8.06
CA THR A 544 18.86 -4.04 -9.51
C THR A 544 17.45 -4.26 -10.05
N LEU A 545 16.68 -5.18 -9.47
CA LEU A 545 15.34 -5.49 -9.95
C LEU A 545 14.32 -4.43 -9.51
N PRO A 546 13.38 -4.02 -10.40
CA PRO A 546 12.38 -2.98 -10.12
C PRO A 546 11.18 -3.50 -9.31
N VAL A 547 11.42 -4.32 -8.28
CA VAL A 547 10.41 -4.85 -7.34
C VAL A 547 10.92 -4.69 -5.89
N HIS A 548 10.12 -5.07 -4.88
CA HIS A 548 10.52 -5.02 -3.47
C HIS A 548 11.60 -6.10 -3.17
N PRO A 549 12.55 -5.91 -2.22
CA PRO A 549 13.61 -6.89 -1.96
C PRO A 549 13.10 -8.31 -1.63
N LEU A 550 12.02 -8.42 -0.84
CA LEU A 550 11.32 -9.69 -0.58
C LEU A 550 10.76 -10.33 -1.87
N THR A 551 10.21 -9.52 -2.78
CA THR A 551 9.76 -9.98 -4.11
C THR A 551 10.93 -10.41 -4.99
N SER A 552 12.10 -9.78 -4.89
CA SER A 552 13.31 -10.23 -5.58
C SER A 552 13.79 -11.60 -5.03
N ARG A 553 13.74 -11.82 -3.70
CA ARG A 553 14.02 -13.13 -3.06
C ARG A 553 13.06 -14.21 -3.57
N MET A 554 11.76 -13.91 -3.64
CA MET A 554 10.73 -14.78 -4.21
C MET A 554 11.04 -15.19 -5.66
N LEU A 555 11.42 -14.23 -6.51
CA LEU A 555 11.71 -14.48 -7.93
C LEU A 555 12.95 -15.36 -8.11
N PHE A 556 14.03 -15.14 -7.36
CA PHE A 556 15.21 -15.99 -7.42
C PHE A 556 14.92 -17.43 -6.96
N PHE A 557 14.14 -17.62 -5.90
CA PHE A 557 13.69 -18.95 -5.47
C PHE A 557 12.77 -19.61 -6.53
N ALA A 558 11.84 -18.86 -7.12
CA ALA A 558 10.95 -19.36 -8.16
C ALA A 558 11.69 -19.78 -9.45
N ILE A 559 12.80 -19.11 -9.80
CA ILE A 559 13.67 -19.52 -10.91
C ILE A 559 14.32 -20.87 -10.61
N LEU A 560 14.84 -21.08 -9.40
CA LEU A 560 15.42 -22.37 -8.99
C LEU A 560 14.38 -23.52 -8.96
N MET A 561 13.16 -23.24 -8.52
CA MET A 561 12.06 -24.22 -8.49
C MET A 561 11.39 -24.44 -9.85
N ASN A 562 11.73 -23.67 -10.90
CA ASN A 562 11.04 -23.65 -12.19
C ASN A 562 9.53 -23.31 -12.08
N CYS A 563 9.21 -22.32 -11.26
CA CYS A 563 7.87 -21.77 -11.01
C CYS A 563 7.76 -20.27 -11.38
N LEU A 564 8.53 -19.81 -12.37
CA LEU A 564 8.68 -18.38 -12.67
C LEU A 564 7.38 -17.70 -13.13
N ASP A 565 6.61 -18.30 -14.03
CA ASP A 565 5.42 -17.67 -14.62
C ASP A 565 4.37 -17.25 -13.55
N PRO A 566 3.99 -18.10 -12.58
CA PRO A 566 3.19 -17.70 -11.41
C PRO A 566 3.83 -16.62 -10.53
N ALA A 567 5.15 -16.72 -10.27
CA ALA A 567 5.86 -15.75 -9.46
C ALA A 567 5.88 -14.35 -10.10
N LEU A 568 5.91 -14.26 -11.43
CA LEU A 568 5.74 -13.01 -12.17
C LEU A 568 4.34 -12.42 -11.98
N THR A 569 3.28 -13.25 -11.91
CA THR A 569 1.92 -12.79 -11.57
C THR A 569 1.88 -12.19 -10.16
N LEU A 570 2.40 -12.93 -9.17
CA LEU A 570 2.43 -12.49 -7.76
C LEU A 570 3.19 -11.17 -7.59
N ALA A 571 4.38 -11.06 -8.18
CA ALA A 571 5.20 -9.85 -8.14
C ALA A 571 4.48 -8.62 -8.73
N CYS A 572 3.82 -8.78 -9.87
CA CYS A 572 3.11 -7.67 -10.52
C CYS A 572 1.79 -7.31 -9.81
N ALA A 573 1.09 -8.29 -9.25
CA ALA A 573 -0.15 -8.05 -8.49
C ALA A 573 0.14 -7.30 -7.18
N SER A 574 1.26 -7.63 -6.51
CA SER A 574 1.74 -6.95 -5.32
C SER A 574 2.18 -5.50 -5.60
N ASP A 575 2.87 -5.23 -6.71
CA ASP A 575 3.34 -3.87 -7.06
C ASP A 575 2.25 -2.92 -7.62
N TYR A 576 1.11 -3.46 -8.09
CA TYR A 576 0.04 -2.66 -8.71
C TYR A 576 -1.28 -2.68 -7.96
N ARG A 577 -2.05 -3.77 -8.08
CA ARG A 577 -3.28 -4.05 -7.31
C ARG A 577 -3.79 -5.46 -7.60
N ASP A 578 -4.60 -5.96 -6.67
CA ASP A 578 -5.47 -7.13 -6.83
C ASP A 578 -6.34 -7.03 -8.10
N PRO A 579 -6.45 -8.09 -8.92
CA PRO A 579 -7.29 -8.10 -10.12
C PRO A 579 -8.80 -8.27 -9.84
N PHE A 580 -9.20 -8.75 -8.67
CA PHE A 580 -10.61 -8.93 -8.29
C PHE A 580 -11.26 -7.59 -7.94
N ALA A 581 -12.35 -7.25 -8.63
CA ALA A 581 -13.18 -6.11 -8.29
C ALA A 581 -14.17 -6.50 -7.19
N LEU A 582 -14.31 -5.66 -6.15
CA LEU A 582 -15.41 -5.82 -5.20
C LEU A 582 -16.73 -5.45 -5.88
N PRO A 583 -17.74 -6.33 -5.88
CA PRO A 583 -19.04 -6.00 -6.46
C PRO A 583 -19.86 -5.06 -5.59
N MET A 584 -20.80 -4.36 -6.22
CA MET A 584 -21.60 -3.35 -5.52
C MET A 584 -22.71 -4.01 -4.71
N LEU A 585 -23.41 -5.00 -5.29
CA LEU A 585 -24.60 -5.61 -4.70
C LEU A 585 -24.25 -6.77 -3.75
N PRO A 586 -24.99 -6.98 -2.63
CA PRO A 586 -24.72 -8.09 -1.71
C PRO A 586 -24.66 -9.48 -2.37
N ASP A 587 -25.61 -9.80 -3.24
CA ASP A 587 -25.68 -11.08 -3.95
C ASP A 587 -24.51 -11.29 -4.93
N GLU A 588 -23.93 -10.19 -5.43
CA GLU A 588 -22.71 -10.24 -6.23
C GLU A 588 -21.48 -10.48 -5.35
N ARG A 589 -21.40 -9.88 -4.15
CA ARG A 589 -20.28 -10.10 -3.21
C ARG A 589 -20.17 -11.59 -2.83
N THR A 590 -21.29 -12.25 -2.57
CA THR A 590 -21.35 -13.71 -2.32
C THR A 590 -20.87 -14.52 -3.55
N ARG A 591 -21.33 -14.15 -4.76
CA ARG A 591 -20.87 -14.80 -6.01
C ARG A 591 -19.38 -14.57 -6.29
N ALA A 592 -18.84 -13.39 -6.00
CA ALA A 592 -17.42 -13.10 -6.16
C ALA A 592 -16.53 -13.87 -5.17
N ALA A 593 -16.98 -14.05 -3.93
CA ALA A 593 -16.30 -14.92 -2.96
C ALA A 593 -16.25 -16.38 -3.45
N ALA A 594 -17.38 -16.90 -3.95
CA ALA A 594 -17.44 -18.24 -4.54
C ALA A 594 -16.55 -18.38 -5.79
N ALA A 595 -16.57 -17.39 -6.69
CA ALA A 595 -15.74 -17.38 -7.90
C ALA A 595 -14.24 -17.29 -7.61
N LYS A 596 -13.83 -16.53 -6.56
CA LYS A 596 -12.44 -16.47 -6.08
C LYS A 596 -11.99 -17.80 -5.47
N PHE A 597 -12.88 -18.49 -4.74
CA PHE A 597 -12.63 -19.84 -4.21
C PHE A 597 -12.49 -20.89 -5.33
N GLU A 598 -13.41 -20.90 -6.31
CA GLU A 598 -13.37 -21.78 -7.49
C GLU A 598 -12.02 -21.66 -8.24
N LEU A 599 -11.54 -20.43 -8.45
CA LEU A 599 -10.23 -20.17 -9.05
C LEU A 599 -9.08 -20.66 -8.17
N ALA A 600 -9.12 -20.46 -6.85
CA ALA A 600 -8.07 -20.94 -5.94
C ALA A 600 -7.90 -22.47 -6.00
N SER A 601 -9.01 -23.21 -6.08
CA SER A 601 -9.02 -24.68 -6.09
C SER A 601 -8.26 -25.29 -7.27
N LEU A 602 -8.18 -24.60 -8.42
CA LEU A 602 -7.38 -25.03 -9.58
C LEU A 602 -5.88 -25.23 -9.28
N TYR A 603 -5.33 -24.50 -8.31
CA TYR A 603 -3.91 -24.54 -7.93
C TYR A 603 -3.72 -25.15 -6.54
N GLY A 604 -4.74 -25.87 -6.01
CA GLY A 604 -4.70 -26.57 -4.73
C GLY A 604 -5.37 -25.85 -3.56
N GLY A 605 -6.11 -24.76 -3.80
CA GLY A 605 -7.01 -24.13 -2.82
C GLY A 605 -6.33 -23.41 -1.64
N LEU A 606 -7.16 -22.90 -0.73
CA LEU A 606 -6.77 -22.33 0.57
C LEU A 606 -5.65 -21.27 0.51
N SER A 607 -5.71 -20.43 -0.52
CA SER A 607 -4.78 -19.34 -0.77
C SER A 607 -5.44 -18.23 -1.59
N ASP A 608 -5.46 -17.02 -1.03
CA ASP A 608 -5.87 -15.82 -1.77
C ASP A 608 -4.89 -15.53 -2.92
N GLN A 609 -3.59 -15.78 -2.71
CA GLN A 609 -2.53 -15.54 -3.68
C GLN A 609 -2.57 -16.53 -4.87
N LEU A 610 -2.91 -17.81 -4.65
CA LEU A 610 -3.11 -18.78 -5.73
C LEU A 610 -4.36 -18.46 -6.57
N ALA A 611 -5.41 -17.88 -5.96
CA ALA A 611 -6.58 -17.39 -6.70
C ALA A 611 -6.20 -16.31 -7.73
N VAL A 612 -5.24 -15.44 -7.40
CA VAL A 612 -4.72 -14.40 -8.32
C VAL A 612 -3.94 -15.00 -9.49
N ILE A 613 -3.14 -16.06 -9.25
CA ILE A 613 -2.45 -16.81 -10.31
C ILE A 613 -3.48 -17.45 -11.25
N ALA A 614 -4.44 -18.19 -10.69
CA ALA A 614 -5.49 -18.87 -11.45
C ALA A 614 -6.35 -17.89 -12.27
N ALA A 615 -6.71 -16.73 -11.69
CA ALA A 615 -7.42 -15.68 -12.39
C ALA A 615 -6.66 -15.18 -13.63
N PHE A 616 -5.34 -15.00 -13.52
CA PHE A 616 -4.52 -14.51 -14.62
C PHE A 616 -4.38 -15.54 -15.75
N ASP A 617 -4.09 -16.80 -15.41
CA ASP A 617 -3.92 -17.87 -16.40
C ASP A 617 -5.23 -18.19 -17.14
N CYS A 618 -6.36 -18.22 -16.42
CA CYS A 618 -7.68 -18.40 -17.04
C CYS A 618 -8.11 -17.18 -17.88
N TRP A 619 -7.83 -15.95 -17.43
CA TRP A 619 -8.05 -14.74 -18.24
C TRP A 619 -7.25 -14.78 -19.54
N LYS A 620 -5.96 -15.17 -19.47
CA LYS A 620 -5.09 -15.29 -20.64
C LYS A 620 -5.66 -16.29 -21.65
N ALA A 621 -6.02 -17.49 -21.20
CA ALA A 621 -6.61 -18.51 -22.06
C ALA A 621 -7.99 -18.12 -22.61
N ALA A 622 -8.83 -17.43 -21.84
CA ALA A 622 -10.11 -16.91 -22.31
C ALA A 622 -9.91 -15.82 -23.38
N LYS A 623 -8.94 -14.93 -23.19
CA LYS A 623 -8.58 -13.85 -24.11
C LYS A 623 -7.99 -14.36 -25.43
N GLU A 624 -7.12 -15.37 -25.39
CA GLU A 624 -6.61 -16.07 -26.58
C GLU A 624 -7.75 -16.70 -27.41
N ARG A 625 -8.89 -17.01 -26.78
CA ARG A 625 -10.13 -17.52 -27.40
C ARG A 625 -11.20 -16.46 -27.68
N GLY A 626 -10.92 -15.18 -27.43
CA GLY A 626 -11.88 -14.07 -27.60
C GLY A 626 -12.97 -13.95 -26.51
N GLN A 627 -12.95 -14.80 -25.48
CA GLN A 627 -13.95 -14.88 -24.40
C GLN A 627 -13.61 -13.97 -23.19
N GLU A 628 -12.69 -13.00 -23.35
CA GLU A 628 -12.20 -12.16 -22.24
C GLU A 628 -13.32 -11.49 -21.43
N ARG A 629 -14.33 -10.92 -22.11
CA ARG A 629 -15.41 -10.17 -21.45
C ARG A 629 -16.25 -11.06 -20.55
N ASP A 630 -16.58 -12.26 -21.02
CA ASP A 630 -17.45 -13.20 -20.32
C ASP A 630 -16.71 -13.77 -19.10
N PHE A 631 -15.43 -14.09 -19.24
CA PHE A 631 -14.57 -14.47 -18.11
C PHE A 631 -14.49 -13.36 -17.05
N CYS A 632 -14.20 -12.12 -17.47
CA CYS A 632 -14.08 -10.98 -16.55
C CYS A 632 -15.40 -10.70 -15.80
N SER A 633 -16.54 -10.85 -16.47
CA SER A 633 -17.87 -10.69 -15.87
C SER A 633 -18.22 -11.84 -14.90
N ARG A 634 -17.87 -13.09 -15.25
CA ARG A 634 -18.16 -14.28 -14.44
C ARG A 634 -17.35 -14.34 -13.14
N TYR A 635 -16.05 -14.02 -13.22
CA TYR A 635 -15.12 -14.12 -12.09
C TYR A 635 -14.82 -12.77 -11.41
N PHE A 636 -15.58 -11.72 -11.75
CA PHE A 636 -15.43 -10.35 -11.22
C PHE A 636 -14.00 -9.79 -11.36
N VAL A 637 -13.33 -10.13 -12.45
CA VAL A 637 -11.94 -9.76 -12.75
C VAL A 637 -11.88 -8.48 -13.59
N SER A 638 -11.02 -7.54 -13.20
CA SER A 638 -10.75 -6.33 -13.99
C SER A 638 -9.84 -6.65 -15.18
N SER A 639 -10.41 -6.74 -16.39
CA SER A 639 -9.67 -6.80 -17.67
C SER A 639 -8.58 -5.72 -17.75
N SER A 640 -8.88 -4.49 -17.31
CA SER A 640 -7.89 -3.39 -17.27
C SER A 640 -6.72 -3.66 -16.32
N THR A 641 -6.95 -4.35 -15.19
CA THR A 641 -5.87 -4.79 -14.31
C THR A 641 -5.08 -5.92 -14.97
N MET A 642 -5.74 -6.93 -15.53
CA MET A 642 -5.05 -8.07 -16.16
C MET A 642 -4.20 -7.65 -17.37
N HIS A 643 -4.66 -6.69 -18.18
CA HIS A 643 -3.85 -6.05 -19.22
C HIS A 643 -2.60 -5.36 -18.66
N MET A 644 -2.72 -4.65 -17.53
CA MET A 644 -1.57 -4.02 -16.86
C MET A 644 -0.60 -5.06 -16.32
N LEU A 645 -1.09 -6.08 -15.61
CA LEU A 645 -0.29 -7.19 -15.09
C LEU A 645 0.44 -7.94 -16.21
N SER A 646 -0.23 -8.17 -17.34
CA SER A 646 0.38 -8.80 -18.52
C SER A 646 1.53 -7.96 -19.11
N GLY A 647 1.38 -6.63 -19.16
CA GLY A 647 2.44 -5.71 -19.55
C GLY A 647 3.61 -5.70 -18.55
N MET A 648 3.31 -5.57 -17.26
CA MET A 648 4.29 -5.55 -16.17
C MET A 648 5.09 -6.85 -16.09
N ARG A 649 4.43 -8.00 -16.19
CA ARG A 649 5.07 -9.32 -16.28
C ARG A 649 6.06 -9.37 -17.44
N GLY A 650 5.65 -8.88 -18.62
CA GLY A 650 6.50 -8.82 -19.81
C GLY A 650 7.70 -7.88 -19.67
N GLN A 651 7.62 -6.83 -18.83
CA GLN A 651 8.78 -5.98 -18.51
C GLN A 651 9.70 -6.64 -17.47
N LEU A 652 9.14 -7.23 -16.42
CA LEU A 652 9.90 -7.90 -15.36
C LEU A 652 10.67 -9.13 -15.91
N GLN A 653 10.03 -9.91 -16.78
CA GLN A 653 10.67 -11.01 -17.52
C GLN A 653 11.85 -10.50 -18.36
N LYS A 654 11.67 -9.42 -19.13
CA LYS A 654 12.77 -8.81 -19.93
C LYS A 654 13.91 -8.33 -19.05
N GLU A 655 13.63 -7.79 -17.87
CA GLU A 655 14.65 -7.33 -16.93
C GLU A 655 15.44 -8.51 -16.33
N LEU A 656 14.76 -9.60 -15.96
CA LEU A 656 15.41 -10.85 -15.55
C LEU A 656 16.30 -11.44 -16.66
N SER A 657 15.86 -11.39 -17.92
CA SER A 657 16.69 -11.79 -19.08
C SER A 657 17.85 -10.82 -19.31
N ARG A 658 17.67 -9.50 -19.10
CA ARG A 658 18.71 -8.48 -19.27
C ARG A 658 19.88 -8.68 -18.32
N HIS A 659 19.60 -8.97 -17.05
CA HIS A 659 20.60 -9.36 -16.05
C HIS A 659 21.06 -10.83 -16.20
N GLY A 660 20.41 -11.61 -17.08
CA GLY A 660 20.78 -12.97 -17.44
C GLY A 660 20.33 -14.05 -16.45
N PHE A 661 19.48 -13.72 -15.47
CA PHE A 661 18.99 -14.67 -14.46
C PHE A 661 18.12 -15.78 -15.06
N ILE A 662 17.54 -15.53 -16.24
CA ILE A 662 16.72 -16.49 -17.00
C ILE A 662 17.21 -16.58 -18.46
N PRO A 663 17.13 -17.75 -19.10
CA PRO A 663 17.46 -17.92 -20.52
C PRO A 663 16.45 -17.19 -21.43
N GLU A 664 16.75 -17.12 -22.72
CA GLU A 664 15.83 -16.60 -23.75
C GLU A 664 14.57 -17.47 -23.89
N ASP A 665 14.72 -18.80 -23.80
CA ASP A 665 13.61 -19.75 -23.69
C ASP A 665 13.09 -19.83 -22.25
N VAL A 666 12.19 -18.92 -21.91
CA VAL A 666 11.59 -18.80 -20.57
C VAL A 666 10.62 -19.96 -20.24
N SER A 667 10.23 -20.80 -21.21
CA SER A 667 9.33 -21.93 -20.97
C SER A 667 9.91 -22.92 -19.95
N ARG A 668 11.23 -23.14 -20.02
CA ARG A 668 11.99 -24.05 -19.15
C ARG A 668 11.97 -23.62 -17.68
N CYS A 669 11.84 -22.33 -17.39
CA CYS A 669 11.75 -21.80 -16.03
C CYS A 669 10.34 -21.93 -15.40
N SER A 670 9.40 -22.59 -16.07
CA SER A 670 7.99 -22.70 -15.63
C SER A 670 7.44 -24.12 -15.67
N VAL A 671 8.31 -25.15 -15.76
CA VAL A 671 7.92 -26.57 -15.80
C VAL A 671 7.05 -26.98 -14.60
N ASN A 672 7.31 -26.41 -13.43
CA ASN A 672 6.60 -26.72 -12.17
C ASN A 672 5.49 -25.71 -11.83
N ALA A 673 5.10 -24.84 -12.75
CA ALA A 673 4.17 -23.72 -12.52
C ALA A 673 2.74 -24.09 -12.06
N ARG A 674 2.39 -25.38 -11.97
CA ARG A 674 1.11 -25.87 -11.43
C ARG A 674 1.25 -26.82 -10.23
N ASN A 675 2.45 -27.00 -9.66
CA ASN A 675 2.61 -27.84 -8.47
C ASN A 675 2.24 -27.05 -7.18
N PRO A 676 1.20 -27.43 -6.41
CA PRO A 676 0.74 -26.63 -5.28
C PRO A 676 1.78 -26.44 -4.17
N GLY A 677 2.54 -27.48 -3.83
CA GLY A 677 3.54 -27.44 -2.76
C GLY A 677 4.72 -26.52 -3.09
N MET A 678 5.24 -26.59 -4.33
CA MET A 678 6.26 -25.65 -4.80
C MET A 678 5.75 -24.21 -4.85
N LEU A 679 4.49 -23.98 -5.23
CA LEU A 679 3.90 -22.62 -5.24
C LEU A 679 3.68 -22.07 -3.82
N ARG A 680 3.29 -22.91 -2.84
CA ARG A 680 3.26 -22.54 -1.42
C ARG A 680 4.67 -22.19 -0.93
N ALA A 681 5.71 -22.92 -1.33
CA ALA A 681 7.10 -22.58 -1.00
C ALA A 681 7.58 -21.28 -1.66
N VAL A 682 7.18 -20.99 -2.90
CA VAL A 682 7.45 -19.69 -3.54
C VAL A 682 6.78 -18.56 -2.74
N LEU A 683 5.55 -18.76 -2.27
CA LEU A 683 4.85 -17.78 -1.42
C LEU A 683 5.57 -17.58 -0.08
N VAL A 684 6.04 -18.65 0.57
CA VAL A 684 6.90 -18.53 1.76
C VAL A 684 8.16 -17.71 1.46
N ALA A 685 8.85 -17.97 0.36
CA ALA A 685 10.09 -17.26 -0.02
C ALA A 685 9.90 -15.75 -0.31
N GLY A 686 8.66 -15.28 -0.50
CA GLY A 686 8.31 -13.88 -0.72
C GLY A 686 7.54 -13.17 0.41
N LEU A 687 7.00 -13.93 1.37
CA LEU A 687 6.16 -13.41 2.47
C LEU A 687 6.78 -13.61 3.85
N TYR A 688 7.64 -14.63 4.04
CA TYR A 688 8.38 -14.82 5.29
C TYR A 688 9.18 -13.53 5.65
N PRO A 689 9.16 -13.04 6.90
CA PRO A 689 8.70 -13.70 8.14
C PRO A 689 7.21 -13.52 8.51
N MET A 690 6.33 -13.10 7.60
CA MET A 690 4.88 -12.95 7.85
C MET A 690 4.17 -14.32 7.96
N VAL A 691 4.41 -15.01 9.07
CA VAL A 691 3.90 -16.35 9.39
C VAL A 691 2.91 -16.27 10.55
N GLY A 692 1.87 -17.12 10.52
CA GLY A 692 0.87 -17.21 11.57
C GLY A 692 0.40 -18.66 11.79
N ARG A 693 0.03 -18.98 13.02
CA ARG A 693 -0.54 -20.28 13.42
C ARG A 693 -2.05 -20.12 13.56
N LEU A 694 -2.86 -20.90 12.84
CA LEU A 694 -4.31 -20.83 12.99
C LEU A 694 -4.72 -21.34 14.39
N LEU A 695 -5.73 -20.69 14.96
CA LEU A 695 -6.33 -21.03 16.25
C LEU A 695 -7.71 -21.68 16.05
N PRO A 696 -8.10 -22.63 16.92
CA PRO A 696 -9.35 -23.37 16.75
C PRO A 696 -10.56 -22.43 16.90
N PRO A 697 -11.65 -22.66 16.14
CA PRO A 697 -12.82 -21.80 16.21
C PRO A 697 -13.44 -21.81 17.60
N LEU A 698 -13.66 -20.61 18.16
CA LEU A 698 -14.42 -20.41 19.40
C LEU A 698 -15.83 -21.01 19.26
N LYS A 699 -16.43 -21.45 20.37
CA LYS A 699 -17.73 -22.15 20.41
C LYS A 699 -18.89 -21.41 19.71
N ASN A 700 -18.78 -20.10 19.49
CA ASN A 700 -19.77 -19.27 18.79
C ASN A 700 -19.45 -19.03 17.29
N GLY A 701 -18.49 -19.76 16.69
CA GLY A 701 -18.38 -20.07 15.25
C GLY A 701 -18.14 -18.93 14.24
N LYS A 702 -18.11 -17.66 14.66
CA LYS A 702 -18.21 -16.51 13.73
C LYS A 702 -16.90 -15.92 13.18
N ARG A 703 -15.73 -16.20 13.75
CA ARG A 703 -14.45 -15.60 13.31
C ARG A 703 -13.27 -16.57 13.48
N THR A 704 -12.47 -16.73 12.42
CA THR A 704 -11.19 -17.46 12.45
C THR A 704 -10.08 -16.54 12.96
N LEU A 705 -9.26 -17.05 13.89
CA LEU A 705 -8.17 -16.33 14.55
C LEU A 705 -6.81 -16.93 14.19
N VAL A 706 -5.79 -16.07 14.19
CA VAL A 706 -4.39 -16.37 13.89
C VAL A 706 -3.52 -15.88 15.05
N GLU A 707 -2.62 -16.72 15.52
CA GLU A 707 -1.54 -16.39 16.46
C GLU A 707 -0.28 -16.02 15.66
N THR A 708 0.26 -14.82 15.91
CA THR A 708 1.47 -14.30 15.25
C THR A 708 2.72 -14.52 16.11
N ALA A 709 3.91 -14.35 15.53
CA ALA A 709 5.19 -14.50 16.24
C ALA A 709 5.32 -13.64 17.51
N SER A 710 4.65 -12.48 17.53
CA SER A 710 4.54 -11.57 18.69
C SER A 710 3.54 -12.01 19.77
N GLY A 711 2.97 -13.22 19.68
CA GLY A 711 1.87 -13.69 20.54
C GLY A 711 0.50 -13.04 20.26
N GLY A 712 0.46 -12.04 19.37
CA GLY A 712 -0.76 -11.32 19.00
C GLY A 712 -1.82 -12.20 18.34
N ARG A 713 -3.09 -11.96 18.67
CA ARG A 713 -4.24 -12.66 18.08
C ARG A 713 -4.94 -11.79 17.04
N VAL A 714 -4.84 -12.18 15.78
CA VAL A 714 -5.28 -11.42 14.60
C VAL A 714 -6.43 -12.14 13.91
N GLN A 715 -7.40 -11.41 13.35
CA GLN A 715 -8.56 -12.00 12.65
C GLN A 715 -8.30 -12.12 11.15
N LEU A 716 -8.86 -13.14 10.48
CA LEU A 716 -8.90 -13.14 9.01
C LEU A 716 -9.96 -12.16 8.50
N HIS A 717 -9.56 -11.23 7.63
CA HIS A 717 -10.44 -10.23 7.03
C HIS A 717 -11.48 -10.87 6.11
N VAL A 718 -12.75 -10.41 6.18
CA VAL A 718 -13.93 -11.04 5.54
C VAL A 718 -13.88 -11.25 4.02
N HIS A 719 -12.88 -10.71 3.33
CA HIS A 719 -12.64 -10.88 1.90
C HIS A 719 -11.56 -11.93 1.53
N SER A 720 -10.92 -12.54 2.53
CA SER A 720 -10.07 -13.72 2.35
C SER A 720 -10.93 -14.98 2.20
N ILE A 721 -10.55 -15.87 1.28
CA ILE A 721 -11.25 -17.16 1.10
C ILE A 721 -11.10 -18.10 2.30
N ASN A 722 -10.10 -17.86 3.15
CA ASN A 722 -9.79 -18.69 4.33
C ASN A 722 -10.63 -18.31 5.58
N THR A 723 -11.49 -17.29 5.50
CA THR A 723 -12.32 -16.75 6.60
C THR A 723 -13.31 -17.71 7.24
N LYS A 724 -13.65 -18.80 6.54
CA LYS A 724 -14.58 -19.84 7.02
C LYS A 724 -13.87 -21.18 7.31
N LEU A 725 -12.54 -21.18 7.43
CA LEU A 725 -11.79 -22.36 7.85
C LEU A 725 -12.14 -22.74 9.30
N SER A 726 -12.95 -23.79 9.44
CA SER A 726 -12.95 -24.68 10.60
C SER A 726 -11.81 -25.70 10.45
N TYR A 727 -11.40 -26.34 11.53
CA TYR A 727 -10.56 -27.55 11.51
C TYR A 727 -10.74 -28.35 12.80
N LYS A 728 -10.44 -29.66 12.77
CA LYS A 728 -10.51 -30.53 13.95
C LYS A 728 -9.21 -30.39 14.75
N ALA A 729 -9.31 -30.17 16.06
CA ALA A 729 -8.18 -29.75 16.88
C ALA A 729 -7.37 -30.93 17.44
N ASN A 730 -6.28 -31.29 16.75
CA ASN A 730 -5.16 -32.02 17.35
C ASN A 730 -4.15 -31.01 17.92
N PRO A 731 -3.63 -31.16 19.16
CA PRO A 731 -2.80 -30.12 19.79
C PRO A 731 -1.54 -29.73 19.01
N GLY A 732 -0.88 -30.70 18.36
CA GLY A 732 0.36 -30.50 17.59
C GLY A 732 0.19 -30.18 16.10
N GLU A 733 -1.02 -30.29 15.53
CA GLU A 733 -1.26 -30.19 14.08
C GLU A 733 -2.04 -28.91 13.71
N ARG A 734 -1.72 -27.77 14.34
CA ARG A 734 -2.38 -26.50 13.99
C ARG A 734 -1.93 -26.02 12.60
N PRO A 735 -2.85 -25.75 11.66
CA PRO A 735 -2.48 -25.30 10.32
C PRO A 735 -1.69 -23.99 10.37
N LEU A 736 -0.64 -23.87 9.58
CA LEU A 736 0.14 -22.64 9.45
C LEU A 736 -0.32 -21.84 8.24
N ILE A 737 -0.16 -20.53 8.29
CA ILE A 737 -0.37 -19.61 7.18
C ILE A 737 0.84 -18.71 6.97
N VAL A 738 1.04 -18.26 5.73
CA VAL A 738 1.73 -17.00 5.43
C VAL A 738 0.72 -15.95 4.96
N TYR A 739 0.99 -14.69 5.24
CA TYR A 739 0.11 -13.56 4.90
C TYR A 739 0.87 -12.39 4.27
N ASP A 740 0.13 -11.44 3.71
CA ASP A 740 0.67 -10.22 3.12
C ASP A 740 1.08 -9.19 4.19
N GLU A 741 0.15 -8.81 5.07
CA GLU A 741 0.42 -7.95 6.21
C GLU A 741 -0.67 -8.06 7.30
N VAL A 742 -0.30 -7.73 8.54
CA VAL A 742 -1.28 -7.39 9.58
C VAL A 742 -1.65 -5.91 9.42
N THR A 743 -2.95 -5.63 9.30
CA THR A 743 -3.49 -4.26 9.33
C THR A 743 -4.36 -4.05 10.55
N ARG A 744 -4.06 -3.04 11.38
CA ARG A 744 -4.97 -2.57 12.44
C ARG A 744 -5.90 -1.50 11.85
N GLY A 745 -7.21 -1.69 11.92
CA GLY A 745 -8.21 -0.67 11.57
C GLY A 745 -9.38 -0.69 12.55
N ASP A 746 -10.46 0.02 12.23
CA ASP A 746 -11.64 0.20 13.10
C ASP A 746 -12.27 -1.12 13.61
N GLY A 747 -12.13 -2.21 12.84
CA GLY A 747 -12.59 -3.56 13.22
C GLY A 747 -11.58 -4.40 14.03
N GLY A 748 -10.46 -3.80 14.46
CA GLY A 748 -9.33 -4.47 15.11
C GLY A 748 -8.20 -4.87 14.14
N MET A 749 -7.27 -5.69 14.64
CA MET A 749 -6.20 -6.28 13.83
C MET A 749 -6.76 -7.36 12.88
N ASN A 750 -6.46 -7.24 11.59
CA ASN A 750 -6.85 -8.21 10.58
C ASN A 750 -5.75 -8.49 9.54
N ILE A 751 -5.71 -9.73 9.06
CA ILE A 751 -4.89 -10.20 7.93
C ILE A 751 -5.75 -10.19 6.67
N ARG A 752 -5.26 -9.55 5.59
CA ARG A 752 -6.07 -9.33 4.38
C ARG A 752 -6.05 -10.51 3.42
N ASN A 753 -4.88 -11.04 3.09
CA ASN A 753 -4.72 -12.17 2.16
C ASN A 753 -3.77 -13.21 2.76
N CYS A 754 -4.16 -14.49 2.78
CA CYS A 754 -3.31 -15.54 3.32
C CYS A 754 -3.32 -16.83 2.52
N THR A 755 -2.28 -17.63 2.74
CA THR A 755 -2.03 -18.95 2.15
C THR A 755 -1.75 -19.94 3.25
N VAL A 756 -2.51 -21.03 3.33
CA VAL A 756 -2.17 -22.17 4.20
C VAL A 756 -0.88 -22.82 3.70
N VAL A 757 0.05 -23.13 4.60
CA VAL A 757 1.35 -23.73 4.30
C VAL A 757 1.63 -24.91 5.22
N ALA A 758 2.40 -25.88 4.71
CA ALA A 758 2.94 -26.99 5.49
C ALA A 758 4.32 -26.62 6.09
N PRO A 759 4.83 -27.38 7.08
CA PRO A 759 6.06 -27.02 7.79
C PRO A 759 7.34 -27.02 6.94
N LEU A 760 7.48 -27.92 5.96
CA LEU A 760 8.72 -28.09 5.20
C LEU A 760 9.15 -26.82 4.42
N PRO A 761 8.26 -26.10 3.70
CA PRO A 761 8.52 -24.78 3.17
C PRO A 761 9.14 -23.79 4.16
N LEU A 762 8.64 -23.74 5.40
CA LEU A 762 9.15 -22.84 6.43
C LEU A 762 10.52 -23.31 6.95
N LEU A 763 10.65 -24.61 7.23
CA LEU A 763 11.91 -25.25 7.63
C LEU A 763 13.03 -25.11 6.58
N LEU A 764 12.71 -24.92 5.31
CA LEU A 764 13.69 -24.69 4.25
C LEU A 764 14.04 -23.19 4.04
N LEU A 765 13.22 -22.26 4.53
CA LEU A 765 13.26 -20.84 4.13
C LEU A 765 13.28 -19.83 5.29
N SER A 766 13.13 -20.25 6.55
CA SER A 766 13.27 -19.35 7.70
C SER A 766 14.66 -18.71 7.80
N SER A 767 14.79 -17.64 8.58
CA SER A 767 16.08 -17.13 9.05
C SER A 767 16.72 -18.15 9.99
N GLU A 768 16.10 -18.42 11.15
CA GLU A 768 16.73 -19.23 12.19
C GLU A 768 16.02 -20.58 12.40
N ILE A 769 16.81 -21.57 12.84
CA ILE A 769 16.36 -22.86 13.35
C ILE A 769 17.28 -23.25 14.51
N ALA A 770 16.71 -23.78 15.58
CA ALA A 770 17.40 -24.47 16.66
C ALA A 770 16.86 -25.91 16.82
N VAL A 771 17.60 -26.76 17.53
CA VAL A 771 17.21 -28.15 17.80
C VAL A 771 17.31 -28.41 19.29
N ALA A 772 16.19 -28.80 19.90
CA ALA A 772 16.10 -29.24 21.29
C ALA A 772 15.84 -30.76 21.36
N PRO A 773 16.04 -31.40 22.52
CA PRO A 773 15.48 -32.73 22.78
C PRO A 773 13.97 -32.76 22.50
N ALA A 774 13.41 -33.95 22.26
CA ALA A 774 11.99 -34.15 22.51
C ALA A 774 11.70 -33.93 24.00
N ASP A 775 10.46 -33.56 24.31
CA ASP A 775 9.96 -33.61 25.68
C ASP A 775 9.68 -35.10 25.99
N ASP A 776 10.71 -35.84 26.43
CA ASP A 776 10.58 -37.25 26.83
C ASP A 776 9.83 -37.34 28.18
N ASP A 777 8.95 -38.32 28.34
CA ASP A 777 8.13 -38.51 29.56
C ASP A 777 8.99 -38.99 30.75
N ASP A 778 9.54 -38.05 31.55
CA ASP A 778 10.15 -38.33 32.87
C ASP A 778 9.10 -38.65 33.96
N ASP A 779 8.09 -39.45 33.59
CA ASP A 779 7.02 -39.96 34.44
C ASP A 779 7.55 -41.18 35.27
N ASN A 780 8.71 -41.02 35.93
CA ASN A 780 9.35 -42.01 36.81
C ASN A 780 10.50 -41.42 37.70
N ASP A 781 10.18 -40.46 38.57
CA ASP A 781 10.95 -40.31 39.83
C ASP A 781 10.01 -39.90 40.99
N GLU A 782 9.63 -40.87 41.83
CA GLU A 782 8.78 -40.63 43.00
C GLU A 782 9.58 -40.03 44.17
N GLY A 783 9.52 -38.71 44.31
CA GLY A 783 9.48 -38.06 45.62
C GLY A 783 10.69 -37.24 46.06
N SER A 784 10.50 -35.92 46.13
CA SER A 784 10.74 -35.18 47.39
C SER A 784 9.87 -33.93 47.46
N ASP A 785 9.53 -33.56 48.69
CA ASP A 785 8.56 -32.53 49.07
C ASP A 785 8.84 -31.13 48.47
N VAL A 786 7.78 -30.50 47.93
CA VAL A 786 7.79 -29.08 47.55
C VAL A 786 7.35 -28.24 48.75
N GLU A 787 8.31 -27.67 49.48
CA GLU A 787 8.01 -26.56 50.40
C GLU A 787 7.77 -25.25 49.63
N TYR A 788 6.80 -24.47 50.09
CA TYR A 788 6.44 -23.17 49.52
C TYR A 788 7.35 -22.08 50.11
N ILE A 789 7.91 -21.22 49.25
CA ILE A 789 8.48 -19.92 49.66
C ILE A 789 7.96 -18.85 48.69
N GLU A 790 7.45 -17.75 49.25
CA GLU A 790 6.94 -16.57 48.53
C GLU A 790 8.00 -15.45 48.43
N ASP A 791 7.83 -14.57 47.44
CA ASP A 791 8.41 -13.22 47.27
C ASP A 791 9.94 -12.98 47.33
N GLY A 792 10.41 -12.10 46.42
CA GLY A 792 11.81 -11.68 46.37
C GLY A 792 12.14 -10.77 45.17
N SER A 793 12.04 -9.46 45.38
CA SER A 793 12.33 -8.34 44.47
C SER A 793 13.63 -8.38 43.63
N ASP A 794 13.50 -7.86 42.40
CA ASP A 794 14.42 -6.99 41.64
C ASP A 794 15.83 -7.44 41.17
N GLU A 795 16.19 -6.79 40.05
CA GLU A 795 17.45 -6.66 39.31
C GLU A 795 18.74 -7.31 39.86
N ASP A 796 19.36 -8.21 39.06
CA ASP A 796 20.71 -7.90 38.52
C ASP A 796 21.10 -8.75 37.28
N VAL A 797 22.21 -8.37 36.64
CA VAL A 797 22.75 -8.87 35.36
C VAL A 797 23.07 -10.38 35.34
N MET A 798 22.57 -11.11 34.34
CA MET A 798 23.08 -12.46 34.01
C MET A 798 24.39 -12.39 33.20
N GLU A 799 25.52 -12.69 33.82
CA GLU A 799 26.71 -13.15 33.10
C GLU A 799 26.48 -14.56 32.53
N ILE A 800 26.86 -14.78 31.26
CA ILE A 800 26.71 -16.08 30.60
C ILE A 800 27.88 -17.00 31.00
N ASP A 801 27.66 -17.92 31.95
CA ASP A 801 28.67 -18.92 32.34
C ASP A 801 28.92 -19.96 31.23
N ARG A 802 29.87 -19.64 30.34
CA ARG A 802 30.36 -20.51 29.27
C ARG A 802 31.24 -21.66 29.79
N LYS A 803 30.73 -22.55 30.64
CA LYS A 803 31.53 -23.67 31.19
C LYS A 803 30.88 -25.03 31.48
N SER A 804 29.67 -25.29 30.99
CA SER A 804 29.02 -26.62 31.18
C SER A 804 28.34 -27.25 29.95
N GLY A 805 28.07 -26.51 28.87
CA GLY A 805 27.21 -26.99 27.76
C GLY A 805 27.74 -28.17 26.93
N GLY A 806 29.06 -28.30 26.77
CA GLY A 806 29.69 -29.11 25.71
C GLY A 806 29.41 -30.62 25.71
N GLN A 807 28.94 -31.21 26.82
CA GLN A 807 28.59 -32.65 26.87
C GLN A 807 27.10 -32.95 26.65
N ARG A 808 26.22 -31.95 26.64
CA ARG A 808 24.77 -32.16 26.47
C ARG A 808 24.36 -32.08 25.01
N GLU A 809 24.98 -31.20 24.23
CA GLU A 809 24.73 -30.99 22.80
C GLU A 809 25.07 -32.24 21.95
N GLU A 810 26.21 -32.89 22.21
CA GLU A 810 26.66 -34.11 21.51
C GLU A 810 25.67 -35.28 21.63
N LYS A 811 24.78 -35.28 22.65
CA LYS A 811 23.74 -36.31 22.88
C LYS A 811 22.37 -36.00 22.26
N ILE A 812 22.20 -34.85 21.59
CA ILE A 812 20.94 -34.53 20.90
C ILE A 812 20.88 -35.23 19.54
N MET A 813 21.97 -35.15 18.76
CA MET A 813 22.06 -35.72 17.40
C MET A 813 22.78 -37.09 17.36
N SER A 814 22.94 -37.76 18.50
CA SER A 814 23.77 -38.97 18.64
C SER A 814 23.21 -40.25 18.01
N SER A 815 21.95 -40.23 17.54
CA SER A 815 21.32 -41.33 16.81
C SER A 815 20.37 -40.77 15.75
N PRO A 816 20.40 -41.27 14.50
CA PRO A 816 19.59 -40.72 13.40
C PRO A 816 18.09 -40.82 13.64
N ASP A 817 17.63 -41.86 14.34
CA ASP A 817 16.22 -42.13 14.61
C ASP A 817 15.68 -41.45 15.89
N LYS A 818 16.52 -40.72 16.64
CA LYS A 818 16.11 -40.03 17.86
C LYS A 818 15.13 -38.90 17.54
N SER A 819 14.03 -38.85 18.28
CA SER A 819 13.06 -37.74 18.27
C SER A 819 13.71 -36.45 18.79
N VAL A 820 13.49 -35.36 18.07
CA VAL A 820 13.97 -34.01 18.41
C VAL A 820 12.90 -32.96 18.13
N LYS A 821 12.99 -31.84 18.84
CA LYS A 821 12.08 -30.70 18.74
C LYS A 821 12.77 -29.58 17.98
N VAL A 822 12.35 -29.36 16.74
CA VAL A 822 12.85 -28.28 15.88
C VAL A 822 12.14 -27.00 16.27
N ILE A 823 12.90 -25.94 16.49
CA ILE A 823 12.38 -24.62 16.86
C ILE A 823 12.73 -23.64 15.74
N VAL A 824 11.73 -23.04 15.10
CA VAL A 824 11.89 -22.01 14.07
C VAL A 824 11.54 -20.65 14.70
N ASP A 825 12.46 -19.70 14.54
CA ASP A 825 12.35 -18.31 15.01
C ASP A 825 11.89 -18.18 16.48
N CYS A 826 12.34 -19.10 17.35
CA CYS A 826 12.02 -19.20 18.78
C CYS A 826 10.54 -19.45 19.16
N TRP A 827 9.58 -19.53 18.23
CA TRP A 827 8.14 -19.67 18.56
C TRP A 827 7.37 -20.79 17.83
N LEU A 828 7.90 -21.32 16.73
CA LEU A 828 7.30 -22.45 16.00
C LEU A 828 8.03 -23.75 16.36
N HIS A 829 7.31 -24.73 16.91
CA HIS A 829 7.89 -26.02 17.32
C HIS A 829 7.37 -27.16 16.44
N PHE A 830 8.26 -28.05 16.00
CA PHE A 830 7.94 -29.22 15.19
C PHE A 830 8.66 -30.46 15.72
N GLY A 831 7.94 -31.57 15.91
CA GLY A 831 8.55 -32.87 16.18
C GLY A 831 9.14 -33.47 14.89
N SER A 832 10.37 -33.98 14.95
CA SER A 832 11.05 -34.61 13.81
C SER A 832 12.13 -35.60 14.28
N LYS A 833 12.77 -36.32 13.36
CA LYS A 833 13.96 -37.14 13.68
C LYS A 833 15.24 -36.36 13.47
N ALA A 834 16.27 -36.63 14.28
CA ALA A 834 17.59 -36.04 14.13
C ALA A 834 18.16 -36.16 12.70
N LEU A 835 17.93 -37.29 12.02
CA LEU A 835 18.32 -37.49 10.62
C LEU A 835 17.61 -36.53 9.65
N ASP A 836 16.30 -36.35 9.79
CA ASP A 836 15.49 -35.51 8.90
C ASP A 836 15.91 -34.04 9.05
N VAL A 837 16.14 -33.62 10.30
CA VAL A 837 16.63 -32.28 10.64
C VAL A 837 18.03 -32.02 10.06
N ALA A 838 18.96 -32.99 10.19
CA ALA A 838 20.28 -32.89 9.58
C ALA A 838 20.23 -32.80 8.05
N GLN A 839 19.29 -33.51 7.40
CA GLN A 839 19.04 -33.38 5.96
C GLN A 839 18.50 -31.99 5.61
N VAL A 840 17.54 -31.45 6.38
CA VAL A 840 17.00 -30.09 6.17
C VAL A 840 18.11 -29.04 6.26
N TYR A 841 18.99 -29.07 7.27
CA TYR A 841 20.13 -28.14 7.35
C TYR A 841 21.03 -28.20 6.11
N CYS A 842 21.39 -29.41 5.67
CA CYS A 842 22.20 -29.65 4.47
C CYS A 842 21.51 -29.13 3.19
N LEU A 843 20.18 -29.22 3.11
CA LEU A 843 19.41 -28.65 2.00
C LEU A 843 19.31 -27.12 2.07
N ARG A 844 19.15 -26.52 3.26
CA ARG A 844 19.16 -25.05 3.46
C ARG A 844 20.49 -24.44 3.01
N GLU A 845 21.62 -24.98 3.46
CA GLU A 845 22.96 -24.51 3.08
C GLU A 845 23.18 -24.57 1.55
N ARG A 846 22.81 -25.70 0.93
CA ARG A 846 22.93 -25.89 -0.53
C ARG A 846 21.95 -25.03 -1.33
N LEU A 847 20.76 -24.73 -0.80
CA LEU A 847 19.81 -23.81 -1.40
C LEU A 847 20.37 -22.39 -1.42
N SER A 848 20.85 -21.89 -0.27
CA SER A 848 21.51 -20.59 -0.18
C SER A 848 22.74 -20.50 -1.10
N THR A 849 23.53 -21.57 -1.17
CA THR A 849 24.67 -21.67 -2.09
C THR A 849 24.22 -21.67 -3.56
N ALA A 850 23.11 -22.32 -3.91
CA ALA A 850 22.56 -22.31 -5.28
C ALA A 850 21.98 -20.94 -5.67
N ILE A 851 21.35 -20.23 -4.74
CA ILE A 851 20.91 -18.83 -4.93
C ILE A 851 22.14 -17.95 -5.18
N LEU A 852 23.14 -17.99 -4.30
CA LEU A 852 24.38 -17.20 -4.45
C LEU A 852 25.14 -17.54 -5.73
N PHE A 853 25.17 -18.81 -6.14
CA PHE A 853 25.73 -19.21 -7.43
C PHE A 853 24.97 -18.58 -8.60
N LYS A 854 23.62 -18.59 -8.61
CA LYS A 854 22.84 -17.94 -9.68
C LYS A 854 22.87 -16.41 -9.64
N VAL A 855 23.13 -15.81 -8.48
CA VAL A 855 23.36 -14.37 -8.29
C VAL A 855 24.71 -13.93 -8.87
N THR A 856 25.76 -14.69 -8.59
CA THR A 856 27.14 -14.42 -9.06
C THR A 856 27.39 -14.88 -10.51
N HIS A 857 26.72 -15.94 -10.94
CA HIS A 857 26.90 -16.60 -12.24
C HIS A 857 25.57 -16.84 -12.97
N PRO A 858 24.77 -15.80 -13.24
CA PRO A 858 23.38 -15.95 -13.73
C PRO A 858 23.22 -16.84 -14.97
N ARG A 859 24.13 -16.67 -15.94
CA ARG A 859 24.15 -17.42 -17.21
C ARG A 859 24.78 -18.82 -17.15
N LYS A 860 25.37 -19.25 -16.02
CA LYS A 860 25.92 -20.61 -15.87
C LYS A 860 24.85 -21.55 -15.31
N ASP A 861 24.83 -22.80 -15.75
CA ASP A 861 24.06 -23.85 -15.06
C ASP A 861 24.64 -24.15 -13.68
N LEU A 862 23.81 -24.68 -12.78
CA LEU A 862 24.25 -25.07 -11.44
C LEU A 862 25.28 -26.20 -11.52
N PRO A 863 26.32 -26.20 -10.66
CA PRO A 863 27.19 -27.35 -10.44
C PRO A 863 26.34 -28.61 -10.15
N PRO A 864 26.67 -29.80 -10.68
CA PRO A 864 25.78 -30.97 -10.60
C PRO A 864 25.28 -31.34 -9.20
N ALA A 865 26.11 -31.17 -8.16
CA ALA A 865 25.70 -31.42 -6.77
C ALA A 865 24.66 -30.42 -6.24
N LEU A 866 24.76 -29.14 -6.64
CA LEU A 866 23.76 -28.11 -6.30
C LEU A 866 22.48 -28.31 -7.13
N GLY A 867 22.61 -28.62 -8.42
CA GLY A 867 21.47 -28.95 -9.28
C GLY A 867 20.67 -30.16 -8.76
N ALA A 868 21.36 -31.23 -8.35
CA ALA A 868 20.74 -32.40 -7.73
C ALA A 868 20.08 -32.09 -6.38
N SER A 869 20.64 -31.16 -5.59
CA SER A 869 20.07 -30.76 -4.29
C SER A 869 18.84 -29.85 -4.46
N VAL A 870 18.86 -28.93 -5.43
CA VAL A 870 17.68 -28.12 -5.83
C VAL A 870 16.57 -29.01 -6.39
N TYR A 871 16.92 -30.04 -7.17
CA TYR A 871 15.97 -31.05 -7.64
C TYR A 871 15.37 -31.87 -6.48
N ALA A 872 16.19 -32.30 -5.51
CA ALA A 872 15.71 -33.00 -4.32
C ALA A 872 14.75 -32.15 -3.47
N ILE A 873 15.04 -30.85 -3.30
CA ILE A 873 14.14 -29.88 -2.66
C ILE A 873 12.82 -29.78 -3.42
N ALA A 874 12.86 -29.60 -4.75
CA ALA A 874 11.66 -29.56 -5.58
C ALA A 874 10.84 -30.84 -5.47
N CYS A 875 11.48 -32.02 -5.46
CA CYS A 875 10.79 -33.30 -5.22
C CYS A 875 10.12 -33.34 -3.85
N ALA A 876 10.81 -33.00 -2.75
CA ALA A 876 10.23 -33.01 -1.41
C ALA A 876 9.02 -32.06 -1.31
N LEU A 877 9.18 -30.82 -1.78
CA LEU A 877 8.11 -29.83 -1.86
C LEU A 877 6.94 -30.26 -2.76
N SER A 878 7.18 -31.11 -3.77
CA SER A 878 6.11 -31.61 -4.64
C SER A 878 5.17 -32.62 -3.97
N TYR A 879 5.64 -33.29 -2.91
CA TYR A 879 4.85 -34.26 -2.12
C TYR A 879 4.21 -33.64 -0.87
N ASP A 880 4.71 -32.49 -0.38
CA ASP A 880 4.24 -31.74 0.80
C ASP A 880 2.95 -30.92 0.54
N GLY A 881 2.02 -31.48 -0.24
CA GLY A 881 0.80 -30.83 -0.71
C GLY A 881 -0.31 -30.74 0.35
N LEU A 882 -0.02 -30.14 1.51
CA LEU A 882 -0.86 -30.16 2.73
C LEU A 882 -1.02 -31.57 3.35
N SER A 883 -0.15 -32.50 2.98
CA SER A 883 -0.10 -33.92 3.37
C SER A 883 0.33 -34.10 4.83
N GLY A 884 -0.57 -33.74 5.74
CA GLY A 884 -0.39 -33.72 7.19
C GLY A 884 -1.30 -32.72 7.91
N ILE A 885 -2.03 -31.86 7.17
CA ILE A 885 -2.96 -30.90 7.75
C ILE A 885 -4.39 -31.43 7.58
N THR A 886 -4.99 -31.93 8.66
CA THR A 886 -6.36 -32.48 8.68
C THR A 886 -7.41 -31.37 8.60
N LEU A 887 -7.65 -30.90 7.37
CA LEU A 887 -8.67 -29.93 7.01
C LEU A 887 -10.09 -30.57 7.06
N PRO A 888 -11.15 -29.77 7.24
CA PRO A 888 -12.51 -30.29 7.36
C PRO A 888 -13.02 -30.85 6.04
N GLU A 889 -13.95 -31.79 6.12
CA GLU A 889 -14.82 -32.14 4.99
C GLU A 889 -15.58 -30.88 4.55
N GLU A 890 -15.64 -30.63 3.25
CA GLU A 890 -16.31 -29.45 2.70
C GLU A 890 -17.80 -29.47 3.10
N SER A 891 -18.33 -28.33 3.55
CA SER A 891 -19.76 -28.20 3.84
C SER A 891 -20.55 -28.41 2.54
N VAL A 892 -21.32 -29.51 2.46
CA VAL A 892 -21.94 -30.02 1.24
C VAL A 892 -23.14 -29.17 0.78
N GLU A 893 -22.84 -27.97 0.30
CA GLU A 893 -23.71 -27.14 -0.54
C GLU A 893 -22.94 -26.77 -1.82
N SER A 894 -22.59 -27.79 -2.61
CA SER A 894 -22.08 -27.63 -3.97
C SER A 894 -23.26 -27.61 -4.95
N PRO A 895 -23.76 -26.43 -5.38
CA PRO A 895 -24.77 -26.39 -6.44
C PRO A 895 -24.18 -26.97 -7.73
N THR A 896 -25.01 -27.61 -8.55
CA THR A 896 -24.59 -28.32 -9.77
C THR A 896 -23.78 -27.47 -10.74
N SER A 897 -23.97 -26.15 -10.71
CA SER A 897 -23.19 -25.16 -11.46
C SER A 897 -21.69 -25.14 -11.14
N VAL A 898 -21.25 -25.56 -9.94
CA VAL A 898 -19.82 -25.58 -9.58
C VAL A 898 -19.04 -26.58 -10.43
N LEU A 899 -19.59 -27.78 -10.64
CA LEU A 899 -18.96 -28.83 -11.47
C LEU A 899 -18.84 -28.40 -12.94
N GLU A 900 -19.89 -27.76 -13.48
CA GLU A 900 -19.86 -27.18 -14.83
C GLU A 900 -18.87 -26.01 -14.96
N SER A 901 -18.70 -25.23 -13.89
CA SER A 901 -17.77 -24.09 -13.85
C SER A 901 -16.31 -24.56 -13.75
N GLN A 902 -16.02 -25.53 -12.89
CA GLN A 902 -14.72 -26.17 -12.78
C GLN A 902 -14.33 -26.89 -14.10
N ALA A 903 -15.28 -27.55 -14.77
CA ALA A 903 -15.06 -28.13 -16.09
C ALA A 903 -14.77 -27.06 -17.16
N TYR A 904 -15.46 -25.91 -17.13
CA TYR A 904 -15.17 -24.77 -18.01
C TYR A 904 -13.76 -24.19 -17.78
N LEU A 905 -13.36 -23.98 -16.53
CA LEU A 905 -12.01 -23.53 -16.18
C LEU A 905 -10.95 -24.54 -16.62
N GLN A 906 -11.15 -25.84 -16.36
CA GLN A 906 -10.25 -26.89 -16.79
C GLN A 906 -10.15 -26.94 -18.33
N PHE A 907 -11.25 -26.71 -19.07
CA PHE A 907 -11.25 -26.60 -20.52
C PHE A 907 -10.46 -25.40 -21.05
N LEU A 908 -10.58 -24.22 -20.42
CA LEU A 908 -9.74 -23.05 -20.73
C LEU A 908 -8.25 -23.38 -20.56
N ILE A 909 -7.90 -23.99 -19.43
CA ILE A 909 -6.54 -24.35 -19.01
C ILE A 909 -5.91 -25.46 -19.87
N SER A 910 -6.70 -26.43 -20.33
CA SER A 910 -6.20 -27.64 -21.01
C SER A 910 -6.10 -27.49 -22.53
N GLY A 911 -6.90 -26.60 -23.15
CA GLY A 911 -6.92 -26.46 -24.61
C GLY A 911 -5.66 -25.88 -25.25
N ASN A 912 -4.68 -25.42 -24.46
CA ASN A 912 -3.37 -24.94 -24.96
C ASN A 912 -2.28 -26.04 -25.00
N SER A 913 -2.57 -27.29 -24.62
CA SER A 913 -1.59 -28.39 -24.72
C SER A 913 -1.72 -29.17 -26.03
N HIS A 914 -0.84 -28.88 -27.00
CA HIS A 914 -0.55 -29.77 -28.13
C HIS A 914 0.85 -30.38 -28.11
N ASP A 915 1.79 -29.83 -27.34
CA ASP A 915 3.15 -30.36 -27.17
C ASP A 915 3.40 -30.90 -25.74
N GLN A 916 2.62 -31.89 -25.31
CA GLN A 916 2.95 -32.73 -24.13
C GLN A 916 2.64 -34.22 -24.35
N HIS A 917 3.36 -34.83 -25.30
CA HIS A 917 3.65 -36.26 -25.27
C HIS A 917 5.15 -36.49 -25.05
N ILE A 918 5.51 -37.67 -24.53
CA ILE A 918 6.88 -38.14 -24.20
C ILE A 918 7.40 -37.69 -22.82
N LEU A 919 6.94 -38.38 -21.77
CA LEU A 919 7.79 -39.24 -20.91
C LEU A 919 6.95 -39.95 -19.84
N ARG A 920 6.73 -41.26 -19.99
CA ARG A 920 6.26 -42.13 -18.88
C ARG A 920 7.48 -42.76 -18.21
N PRO A 921 7.59 -42.76 -16.87
CA PRO A 921 8.69 -43.45 -16.19
C PRO A 921 8.55 -44.97 -16.36
N HIS A 922 9.55 -45.61 -16.96
CA HIS A 922 9.65 -47.06 -17.03
C HIS A 922 10.32 -47.62 -15.77
N SER A 923 9.52 -48.08 -14.80
CA SER A 923 10.02 -48.84 -13.64
C SER A 923 9.21 -50.14 -13.47
N LYS A 924 9.67 -51.24 -14.08
CA LYS A 924 9.18 -52.58 -13.73
C LYS A 924 9.80 -53.00 -12.39
N PRO A 925 9.02 -53.34 -11.35
CA PRO A 925 9.58 -53.95 -10.16
C PRO A 925 10.03 -55.38 -10.48
N ILE A 926 11.29 -55.70 -10.17
CA ILE A 926 11.78 -57.08 -10.18
C ILE A 926 11.22 -57.78 -8.95
N ARG A 927 10.32 -58.76 -9.14
CA ARG A 927 9.87 -59.64 -8.05
C ARG A 927 10.71 -60.92 -8.02
N ASN A 928 11.22 -61.24 -6.85
CA ASN A 928 11.99 -62.46 -6.62
C ASN A 928 11.06 -63.68 -6.46
N THR A 929 11.63 -64.87 -6.58
CA THR A 929 10.94 -66.17 -6.76
C THR A 929 10.02 -66.60 -5.60
N GLY A 930 8.87 -67.23 -5.93
CA GLY A 930 8.02 -67.95 -4.97
C GLY A 930 6.81 -68.68 -5.59
N HIS A 931 6.93 -70.01 -5.75
CA HIS A 931 5.91 -71.10 -5.81
C HIS A 931 4.40 -70.76 -5.78
N LYS A 932 3.47 -71.48 -6.45
CA LYS A 932 3.47 -72.51 -7.55
C LYS A 932 2.00 -72.79 -7.96
N LEU A 933 1.76 -73.60 -9.01
CA LEU A 933 0.44 -74.09 -9.53
C LEU A 933 -0.40 -72.99 -10.26
N CYS A 934 -0.70 -73.05 -11.57
CA CYS A 934 -1.36 -74.07 -12.44
C CYS A 934 -2.88 -74.14 -12.20
N TYR A 935 -3.77 -73.60 -13.05
CA TYR A 935 -4.05 -74.07 -14.43
C TYR A 935 -4.86 -73.03 -15.25
N SER A 936 -4.89 -73.21 -16.58
CA SER A 936 -5.94 -72.68 -17.50
C SER A 936 -6.67 -73.88 -18.13
N PRO A 937 -7.95 -73.76 -18.57
CA PRO A 937 -8.18 -73.36 -19.97
C PRO A 937 -9.53 -72.66 -20.31
N LYS A 938 -9.53 -72.06 -21.52
CA LYS A 938 -10.58 -71.86 -22.56
C LYS A 938 -12.11 -71.84 -22.28
N PRO A 939 -12.90 -71.12 -23.12
CA PRO A 939 -14.37 -71.04 -23.05
C PRO A 939 -15.12 -72.09 -23.90
N CYS A 940 -16.43 -72.20 -23.71
CA CYS A 940 -17.43 -72.56 -24.75
C CYS A 940 -18.87 -72.21 -24.32
N GLU A 941 -19.83 -72.34 -25.23
CA GLU A 941 -21.25 -71.92 -25.12
C GLU A 941 -22.19 -73.04 -24.63
N GLY A 942 -23.47 -72.72 -24.32
CA GLY A 942 -24.57 -73.69 -24.46
C GLY A 942 -25.78 -73.60 -23.50
N HIS A 943 -26.91 -73.08 -23.99
CA HIS A 943 -28.32 -73.37 -23.61
C HIS A 943 -28.80 -73.12 -22.14
N GLY A 944 -30.10 -72.91 -21.85
CA GLY A 944 -31.25 -72.61 -22.72
C GLY A 944 -32.63 -72.98 -22.12
N THR A 945 -33.63 -72.07 -22.23
CA THR A 945 -35.08 -72.24 -21.89
C THR A 945 -35.41 -72.39 -20.38
N SER A 946 -36.60 -72.07 -19.83
CA SER A 946 -37.90 -71.51 -20.29
C SER A 946 -38.68 -70.95 -19.05
N LEU A 947 -39.94 -70.47 -18.99
CA LEU A 947 -41.14 -70.35 -19.87
C LEU A 947 -42.13 -69.29 -19.26
N MET A 948 -43.23 -68.94 -19.96
CA MET A 948 -44.50 -68.32 -19.46
C MET A 948 -44.48 -66.87 -18.90
N SER A 949 -45.53 -66.01 -19.03
CA SER A 949 -46.83 -66.11 -19.73
C SER A 949 -47.54 -64.75 -20.03
N HIS A 950 -48.13 -64.64 -21.24
CA HIS A 950 -49.43 -64.00 -21.64
C HIS A 950 -49.91 -62.57 -21.26
N ASN A 951 -50.31 -61.82 -22.31
CA ASN A 951 -51.61 -61.09 -22.57
C ASN A 951 -52.15 -59.99 -21.60
N ALA A 952 -53.04 -59.04 -21.98
CA ALA A 952 -53.37 -58.33 -23.26
C ALA A 952 -54.41 -57.18 -23.06
N HIS A 953 -54.39 -56.17 -23.96
CA HIS A 953 -55.51 -55.30 -24.47
C HIS A 953 -56.31 -54.25 -23.63
N GLN A 954 -56.51 -53.07 -24.29
CA GLN A 954 -57.68 -52.13 -24.30
C GLN A 954 -57.93 -51.21 -23.06
N THR A 955 -58.60 -50.04 -23.14
CA THR A 955 -59.57 -49.47 -24.15
C THR A 955 -59.47 -47.92 -24.36
N HIS A 956 -60.36 -47.32 -25.19
CA HIS A 956 -60.34 -45.96 -25.81
C HIS A 956 -60.91 -44.74 -25.02
N GLN A 957 -60.54 -43.52 -25.46
CA GLN A 957 -61.40 -42.33 -25.78
C GLN A 957 -60.54 -41.19 -26.47
N SER A 958 -61.04 -40.12 -27.15
CA SER A 958 -62.36 -39.85 -27.79
C SER A 958 -62.36 -38.86 -29.00
N ALA A 959 -62.44 -37.52 -28.84
CA ALA A 959 -63.05 -36.60 -29.85
C ALA A 959 -62.74 -35.08 -29.66
N LEU A 960 -62.94 -34.09 -30.57
CA LEU A 960 -63.18 -33.96 -32.05
C LEU A 960 -63.07 -32.46 -32.50
N VAL A 961 -62.68 -32.15 -33.76
CA VAL A 961 -63.08 -30.93 -34.57
C VAL A 961 -62.52 -29.53 -34.11
N SER A 962 -62.24 -28.48 -34.92
CA SER A 962 -62.61 -28.05 -36.31
C SER A 962 -61.48 -27.34 -37.13
N HIS A 963 -61.77 -27.06 -38.43
CA HIS A 963 -60.98 -26.34 -39.47
C HIS A 963 -60.71 -24.83 -39.21
N GLY A 964 -59.93 -24.04 -39.99
CA GLY A 964 -59.18 -24.21 -41.28
C GLY A 964 -58.41 -22.89 -41.61
N THR A 965 -57.71 -22.63 -42.73
CA THR A 965 -57.65 -23.22 -44.10
C THR A 965 -56.32 -22.88 -44.85
N HIS A 966 -56.04 -23.58 -45.97
CA HIS A 966 -55.29 -23.26 -47.23
C HIS A 966 -54.48 -21.94 -47.44
N LYS A 967 -53.45 -21.82 -48.32
CA LYS A 967 -52.82 -22.70 -49.37
C LYS A 967 -51.44 -22.16 -49.87
N THR A 968 -50.60 -23.06 -50.44
CA THR A 968 -49.63 -22.99 -51.59
C THR A 968 -49.20 -21.63 -52.23
N HIS A 969 -48.03 -21.42 -52.89
CA HIS A 969 -47.12 -22.32 -53.66
C HIS A 969 -45.74 -21.65 -54.01
N LEU A 970 -44.76 -22.45 -54.45
CA LEU A 970 -43.63 -22.16 -55.40
C LEU A 970 -42.34 -21.39 -54.97
N SER A 971 -41.20 -21.99 -55.35
CA SER A 971 -39.86 -21.42 -55.71
C SER A 971 -39.67 -21.58 -57.26
N PRO A 972 -38.58 -21.20 -58.00
CA PRO A 972 -37.14 -21.02 -57.62
C PRO A 972 -36.28 -19.96 -58.44
N HIS A 973 -34.93 -20.06 -58.33
CA HIS A 973 -33.82 -19.61 -59.22
C HIS A 973 -33.45 -18.11 -59.50
N GLU A 974 -32.25 -17.74 -59.02
CA GLU A 974 -31.06 -17.12 -59.69
C GLU A 974 -31.05 -15.87 -60.64
N ARG A 975 -30.14 -14.93 -60.25
CA ARG A 975 -29.17 -14.12 -61.07
C ARG A 975 -29.62 -12.81 -61.80
N PRO A 976 -28.70 -11.91 -62.27
CA PRO A 976 -28.81 -10.44 -62.13
C PRO A 976 -28.57 -9.65 -63.47
N PRO A 977 -27.85 -8.50 -63.51
CA PRO A 977 -28.07 -7.11 -63.03
C PRO A 977 -28.51 -6.16 -64.20
N PRO A 978 -28.47 -4.79 -64.14
CA PRO A 978 -27.22 -4.02 -64.41
C PRO A 978 -27.08 -2.56 -63.82
N GLN A 979 -25.82 -2.04 -63.79
CA GLN A 979 -25.29 -0.66 -64.05
C GLN A 979 -26.01 0.63 -63.53
N GLY A 980 -25.34 1.78 -63.27
CA GLY A 980 -23.95 2.28 -63.37
C GLY A 980 -23.82 3.61 -62.57
N THR A 981 -22.76 4.44 -62.54
CA THR A 981 -21.45 4.57 -63.24
C THR A 981 -20.56 5.53 -62.39
N SER A 982 -19.34 5.13 -61.91
CA SER A 982 -17.98 5.55 -62.37
C SER A 982 -17.64 7.08 -62.34
N VAL A 983 -16.45 7.55 -61.91
CA VAL A 983 -15.08 7.42 -62.49
C VAL A 983 -14.03 7.90 -61.44
N LEU A 984 -13.10 7.06 -60.95
CA LEU A 984 -11.61 7.00 -61.20
C LEU A 984 -10.73 8.17 -60.64
N ALA A 985 -9.43 8.01 -60.31
CA ALA A 985 -8.47 6.93 -60.62
C ALA A 985 -7.36 6.66 -59.56
N ALA A 986 -6.83 5.42 -59.58
CA ALA A 986 -5.45 4.93 -59.33
C ALA A 986 -4.63 5.36 -58.06
N ASN A 987 -4.03 4.46 -57.26
CA ASN A 987 -3.04 3.37 -57.49
C ASN A 987 -1.63 3.84 -57.94
N GLY A 988 -0.49 3.38 -57.38
CA GLY A 988 -0.27 2.59 -56.16
C GLY A 988 1.12 1.90 -56.03
N ALA A 989 1.62 1.82 -54.78
CA ALA A 989 2.51 0.78 -54.19
C ALA A 989 4.00 0.52 -54.64
N VAL A 990 4.79 0.05 -53.65
CA VAL A 990 6.07 -0.74 -53.69
C VAL A 990 7.46 -0.05 -53.83
N ARG A 991 8.27 -0.18 -52.75
CA ARG A 991 9.76 -0.31 -52.60
C ARG A 991 10.70 0.20 -53.75
N SER A 992 11.77 0.97 -53.51
CA SER A 992 13.01 0.49 -52.81
C SER A 992 14.20 1.50 -52.83
N TYR A 993 14.96 1.57 -51.72
CA TYR A 993 16.44 1.63 -51.53
C TYR A 993 17.44 2.54 -52.34
N VAL A 994 18.47 3.00 -51.60
CA VAL A 994 19.87 3.40 -51.99
C VAL A 994 20.17 4.83 -52.52
N LYS A 995 20.92 5.60 -51.69
CA LYS A 995 21.85 6.75 -51.98
C LYS A 995 21.29 7.99 -52.72
N GLY A 996 21.83 9.22 -52.55
CA GLY A 996 22.82 9.71 -51.58
C GLY A 996 23.84 10.72 -52.15
N ASN A 997 23.69 12.01 -51.83
CA ASN A 997 24.70 13.11 -51.81
C ASN A 997 24.01 14.34 -51.14
N LYS A 998 24.60 15.18 -50.28
CA LYS A 998 25.90 15.92 -50.23
C LYS A 998 26.00 17.17 -51.14
N ALA A 999 25.57 18.30 -50.57
CA ALA A 999 26.28 19.56 -50.36
C ALA A 999 27.08 20.29 -51.49
N ALA A 1000 26.68 21.54 -51.76
CA ALA A 1000 27.51 22.76 -51.99
C ALA A 1000 26.56 24.00 -51.91
N HIS A 1001 26.81 25.09 -51.18
CA HIS A 1001 27.87 26.13 -51.20
C HIS A 1001 27.73 27.23 -52.30
N LEU A 1002 28.32 28.40 -52.00
CA LEU A 1002 28.28 29.73 -52.67
C LEU A 1002 27.10 30.63 -52.21
N SER A 1003 27.22 31.83 -51.61
CA SER A 1003 28.21 32.93 -51.51
C SER A 1003 28.05 34.09 -52.52
N GLY A 1004 27.67 35.29 -52.05
CA GLY A 1004 27.59 36.53 -52.84
C GLY A 1004 26.79 37.65 -52.12
N PRO A 1005 27.27 38.93 -52.03
CA PRO A 1005 26.62 39.98 -51.22
C PRO A 1005 26.25 41.28 -51.99
N SER A 1006 25.85 42.33 -51.24
CA SER A 1006 25.66 43.77 -51.63
C SER A 1006 24.34 44.11 -52.38
N SER A 1007 23.77 45.33 -52.33
CA SER A 1007 23.85 46.47 -51.39
C SER A 1007 22.71 47.50 -51.67
N HIS A 1008 22.73 48.69 -51.01
CA HIS A 1008 21.82 49.86 -51.10
C HIS A 1008 20.55 49.88 -50.21
N SER A 1009 19.98 51.02 -49.77
CA SER A 1009 20.49 52.27 -49.13
C SER A 1009 19.33 53.29 -48.95
N VAL A 1010 19.50 54.34 -48.12
CA VAL A 1010 18.67 55.58 -47.97
C VAL A 1010 17.64 55.64 -46.80
N GLY A 1011 17.62 56.80 -46.13
CA GLY A 1011 16.63 57.41 -45.22
C GLY A 1011 16.85 58.94 -45.29
N PRO A 1012 16.54 59.81 -44.28
CA PRO A 1012 15.75 59.69 -43.04
C PRO A 1012 14.53 60.67 -43.06
N PRO A 1013 13.96 61.28 -41.98
CA PRO A 1013 14.65 62.26 -41.08
C PRO A 1013 14.21 62.35 -39.58
N LEU A 1014 15.18 62.68 -38.69
CA LEU A 1014 15.12 63.58 -37.50
C LEU A 1014 14.06 63.38 -36.36
N HIS A 1015 14.22 63.83 -35.10
CA HIS A 1015 15.13 64.83 -34.49
C HIS A 1015 15.37 64.60 -32.96
N SER A 1016 16.57 64.98 -32.43
CA SER A 1016 16.90 65.31 -31.00
C SER A 1016 16.73 64.25 -29.86
N ALA A 1017 17.57 64.18 -28.80
CA ALA A 1017 18.84 64.85 -28.45
C ALA A 1017 19.70 64.02 -27.42
N SER A 1018 20.96 64.41 -27.19
CA SER A 1018 21.96 63.81 -26.27
C SER A 1018 22.41 64.81 -25.17
N MET A 1019 23.12 64.45 -24.07
CA MET A 1019 24.59 64.23 -23.95
C MET A 1019 24.99 63.91 -22.47
N THR A 1020 25.84 62.89 -22.19
CA THR A 1020 27.30 62.90 -21.79
C THR A 1020 27.71 62.91 -20.29
N ALA A 1021 28.33 61.79 -19.86
CA ALA A 1021 29.61 61.59 -19.15
C ALA A 1021 30.20 62.54 -18.05
N HIS A 1022 30.84 61.87 -17.05
CA HIS A 1022 32.16 62.13 -16.39
C HIS A 1022 32.29 62.48 -14.87
N GLN A 1023 33.25 61.76 -14.24
CA GLN A 1023 34.16 62.09 -13.12
C GLN A 1023 33.71 61.98 -11.62
N LYS A 1024 34.74 61.93 -10.75
CA LYS A 1024 34.74 61.76 -9.26
C LYS A 1024 35.26 63.06 -8.58
N PRO A 1025 35.61 63.02 -7.27
CA PRO A 1025 34.82 63.36 -6.08
C PRO A 1025 35.04 64.84 -5.64
N PRO A 1026 34.55 65.27 -4.44
CA PRO A 1026 35.50 65.57 -3.36
C PRO A 1026 34.98 65.22 -1.93
N SER A 1027 35.57 65.80 -0.88
CA SER A 1027 35.41 65.47 0.54
C SER A 1027 35.31 66.73 1.46
N GLU A 1028 35.25 66.52 2.79
CA GLU A 1028 35.27 67.51 3.90
C GLU A 1028 33.93 68.22 4.23
N GLY A 1029 33.63 68.61 5.48
CA GLY A 1029 34.34 68.36 6.76
C GLY A 1029 33.76 69.14 7.98
N THR A 1030 34.32 68.91 9.18
CA THR A 1030 33.99 69.47 10.55
C THR A 1030 32.91 68.74 11.38
N ARG A 1031 32.98 68.64 12.73
CA ARG A 1031 33.93 69.21 13.74
C ARG A 1031 34.08 68.33 15.01
N LEU A 1032 35.20 68.49 15.73
CA LEU A 1032 35.54 67.97 17.08
C LEU A 1032 35.18 69.02 18.18
N PRO A 1033 35.13 68.72 19.52
CA PRO A 1033 36.10 68.00 20.41
C PRO A 1033 35.46 66.87 21.29
N GLY A 1034 36.12 66.13 22.20
CA GLY A 1034 37.49 66.03 22.77
C GLY A 1034 37.39 65.74 24.29
N ILE A 1035 38.11 64.79 24.95
CA ILE A 1035 39.52 64.83 25.43
C ILE A 1035 39.77 63.60 26.38
N ASN A 1036 41.01 63.07 26.48
CA ASN A 1036 41.52 62.04 27.44
C ASN A 1036 40.88 60.61 27.41
N GLY A 1037 41.52 59.53 27.89
CA GLY A 1037 42.94 59.33 28.23
C GLY A 1037 43.27 58.13 29.17
N GLY A 1038 44.08 57.16 28.70
CA GLY A 1038 45.16 56.49 29.47
C GLY A 1038 44.91 55.46 30.61
N ALA A 1039 44.91 54.16 30.26
CA ALA A 1039 45.58 53.00 30.92
C ALA A 1039 45.30 52.57 32.41
N LYS A 1040 45.60 51.29 32.70
CA LYS A 1040 45.55 50.55 34.01
C LYS A 1040 44.13 50.22 34.54
N ALA A 1041 43.91 49.22 35.41
CA ALA A 1041 44.60 47.95 35.73
C ALA A 1041 43.64 47.05 36.57
N ASN A 1042 44.13 45.85 36.98
CA ASN A 1042 43.60 44.83 37.90
C ASN A 1042 42.36 45.09 38.81
N GLU A 1043 41.61 44.00 39.06
CA GLU A 1043 41.05 43.51 40.34
C GLU A 1043 41.27 44.35 41.63
N PRO A 1044 40.31 44.37 42.60
CA PRO A 1044 39.91 43.12 43.29
C PRO A 1044 38.50 43.03 43.97
N LEU A 1045 38.23 41.85 44.59
CA LEU A 1045 37.65 41.55 45.93
C LEU A 1045 36.74 42.58 46.67
N SER A 1046 35.77 42.24 47.52
CA SER A 1046 35.12 40.96 47.98
C SER A 1046 34.12 41.27 49.13
N GLN A 1047 33.21 40.35 49.49
CA GLN A 1047 32.87 39.90 50.89
C GLN A 1047 31.59 39.02 50.90
N THR A 1048 31.63 37.69 51.19
CA THR A 1048 31.55 36.97 52.50
C THR A 1048 30.14 36.89 53.13
N VAL A 1049 29.70 35.82 53.82
CA VAL A 1049 30.38 34.57 54.27
C VAL A 1049 29.39 33.38 54.37
N GLY A 1050 29.89 32.13 54.33
CA GLY A 1050 29.13 30.90 54.65
C GLY A 1050 29.93 29.61 54.40
N GLN A 1051 30.22 28.83 55.46
CA GLN A 1051 31.03 27.58 55.46
C GLN A 1051 30.40 26.55 56.43
N PRO A 1052 30.84 25.27 56.55
CA PRO A 1052 32.06 24.61 56.00
C PRO A 1052 31.75 23.73 54.75
N VAL A 1053 32.27 22.52 54.40
CA VAL A 1053 33.05 21.45 55.07
C VAL A 1053 34.09 20.77 54.11
N LYS A 1054 34.91 19.90 54.71
CA LYS A 1054 36.06 19.07 54.26
C LYS A 1054 35.59 17.69 53.73
N SER A 1055 36.35 16.77 53.09
CA SER A 1055 37.76 16.57 52.63
C SER A 1055 37.91 15.17 51.97
N THR A 1056 38.98 14.64 51.33
CA THR A 1056 40.22 15.00 50.58
C THR A 1056 40.92 13.67 50.17
N SER A 1057 41.85 13.49 49.20
CA SER A 1057 42.26 14.20 47.97
C SER A 1057 43.46 13.44 47.30
N ARG A 1058 43.92 13.90 46.11
CA ARG A 1058 45.28 13.73 45.51
C ARG A 1058 45.71 12.40 44.81
N LYS A 1059 45.96 12.57 43.49
CA LYS A 1059 47.19 12.21 42.71
C LYS A 1059 47.48 10.76 42.23
N LYS A 1060 47.96 10.73 40.96
CA LYS A 1060 49.16 10.04 40.37
C LYS A 1060 48.98 8.79 39.47
N ARG A 1061 49.30 9.02 38.18
CA ARG A 1061 50.29 8.31 37.30
C ARG A 1061 50.09 6.83 36.86
N ARG A 1062 50.23 6.70 35.52
CA ARG A 1062 51.03 5.72 34.72
C ARG A 1062 50.50 4.30 34.43
N ASN A 1063 50.60 3.97 33.14
CA ASN A 1063 50.84 2.65 32.51
C ASN A 1063 49.72 1.60 32.67
N GLY A 1064 49.57 0.63 31.75
CA GLY A 1064 50.37 0.32 30.55
C GLY A 1064 49.60 -0.54 29.54
N ALA A 1065 50.31 -1.07 28.54
CA ALA A 1065 49.73 -1.86 27.44
C ALA A 1065 49.27 -3.27 27.86
N GLY A 1066 48.33 -3.80 27.08
CA GLY A 1066 47.80 -5.16 27.10
C GLY A 1066 46.99 -5.39 25.83
#